data_AF-A0A957YDQ6-F1
#
_entry.id   AF-A0A957YDQ6-F1
#
_cell.length_a   1.000
_cell.length_b   1.000
_cell.length_c   1.000
_cell.angle_alpha   90.00
_cell.angle_beta   90.00
_cell.angle_gamma   90.00
#
_symmetry.space_group_name_H-M   'P 1'
#
loop_
_entity.id
_entity.type
_entity.pdbx_description
1 polymer ?
#
loop_
_entity_poly.entity_id
_entity_poly.type
_entity_poly.pdbx_seq_one_letter_code
_entity_poly.pdbx_strand_id
1 'polypeptide(L)'
;MTKKLPIHFVVLAVYTLLTVGLTWPVAAQLTTHIPGEATWAFDESTFIWNMWWFKHSLLSLGQTPLATTYTFFPLGIKLTTYTFNLFNAALGLPLQLGLSLPLASNLTLLFGYVAGAYGTFLLVLYLLTADRYRLSTDSLTPYLAAFVAGAVYAFSASRMMYVALGHYNFVTIQWFPFYTLFLLKTLQQGRFKNALLAALFAALAIYAELTYSVFLLFITVIVVLGEQGLAGSGKRLAGSGKQVAGSGQPLGLRGQLVGLVGIGLMTFVLTVPFIGAVLPDFLNPAYSEPGWGEGLKLSADLVGLVTLTPLHPLAGGNWVGELRAVIEGNSRFSDANTLFLGYGILVVALIGVVVRRRVAKVWLWSVVIFTILSLGPLLTINGQNRFDLDGIEVTFPLPFTLLHYIPVLNANRVPNRFGIPLTLALAVLVGYGAAWLLQKVQPETASKPTGRIIASLLTALLLVLLLFDQFSLPLPLTDARVPDVYAQIGAEPDDFTLMQLPLGWRNSYGTLGAERTQLQYYQSVHQRPMLGGNTSRNPHFKFDYYAAIPLFRAITEAELYRPVDETTLAQARQQAADLMALYNIKYLVIHEPIPFRKPYEDTYLSTRMLALDLIPHQPEPVYESPGVQAFAVEQAAIPDALVIDFGDWTSDPYRGYGWAGNETVFDASGNWATAAEAEIFVPVRGAGDRRIALQIAPFSYPGAPEQRVELRLNGATVGSYPLHDGWQTIETSLPEAELVNGLNRLTLHFAHTAQPRQVLPTNLAIGQTGFETPVDLEVNSGADLAFITVGHAPEAVDASAHRRGLNVAVVAPNSGEVVSMRGFDTAANTFEANALAEFIDQVADGQIVIVAAQGLDATAFLTPEVVTALESVGVQADGLTPPFSAIGVKGAAGGSALQAQGEGSAYLRIGLSPDTRTLAAAVDKVTVETLK
;
A
#
# COMPACT_ATOMS: atom_id res chain seq x y z
N MET A 1 3.73 38.32 -35.03
CA MET A 1 3.59 37.62 -33.73
C MET A 1 2.37 38.08 -32.91
N THR A 2 1.77 39.25 -33.16
CA THR A 2 0.71 39.87 -32.33
C THR A 2 -0.71 39.29 -32.47
N LYS A 3 -1.07 38.66 -33.60
CA LYS A 3 -2.45 38.15 -33.82
C LYS A 3 -2.79 36.82 -33.11
N LYS A 4 -1.79 36.04 -32.66
CA LYS A 4 -2.01 34.71 -32.04
C LYS A 4 -2.23 34.78 -30.53
N LEU A 5 -1.54 35.69 -29.85
CA LEU A 5 -1.65 35.91 -28.41
C LEU A 5 -3.10 36.06 -27.88
N PRO A 6 -4.01 36.82 -28.52
CA PRO A 6 -5.39 36.96 -28.02
C PRO A 6 -6.19 35.64 -28.03
N ILE A 7 -5.94 34.72 -28.98
CA ILE A 7 -6.67 33.44 -29.04
C ILE A 7 -6.32 32.55 -27.85
N HIS A 8 -5.04 32.47 -27.48
CA HIS A 8 -4.61 31.67 -26.34
C HIS A 8 -5.22 32.18 -25.03
N PHE A 9 -5.33 33.50 -24.85
CA PHE A 9 -6.02 34.10 -23.71
C PHE A 9 -7.50 33.73 -23.67
N VAL A 10 -8.20 33.81 -24.81
CA VAL A 10 -9.62 33.40 -24.89
C VAL A 10 -9.78 31.92 -24.54
N VAL A 11 -8.93 31.05 -25.07
CA VAL A 11 -8.96 29.61 -24.77
C VAL A 11 -8.76 29.35 -23.27
N LEU A 12 -7.78 30.00 -22.64
CA LEU A 12 -7.55 29.89 -21.19
C LEU A 12 -8.73 30.41 -20.38
N ALA A 13 -9.29 31.56 -20.75
CA ALA A 13 -10.45 32.13 -20.07
C ALA A 13 -11.67 31.21 -20.15
N VAL A 14 -11.96 30.65 -21.34
CA VAL A 14 -13.10 29.73 -21.51
C VAL A 14 -12.86 28.41 -20.79
N TYR A 15 -11.65 27.85 -20.80
CA TYR A 15 -11.35 26.68 -19.97
C TYR A 15 -11.49 26.95 -18.49
N THR A 16 -11.12 28.14 -18.02
CA THR A 16 -11.32 28.54 -16.61
C THR A 16 -12.82 28.59 -16.29
N LEU A 17 -13.65 29.17 -17.16
CA LEU A 17 -15.10 29.20 -16.98
C LEU A 17 -15.72 27.80 -17.02
N LEU A 18 -15.28 26.93 -17.95
CA LEU A 18 -15.72 25.53 -18.01
C LEU A 18 -15.31 24.78 -16.76
N THR A 19 -14.10 24.99 -16.25
CA THR A 19 -13.67 24.41 -14.97
C THR A 19 -14.60 24.83 -13.85
N VAL A 20 -14.85 26.13 -13.67
CA VAL A 20 -15.77 26.63 -12.64
C VAL A 20 -17.18 26.04 -12.78
N GLY A 21 -17.70 25.96 -14.01
CA GLY A 21 -19.03 25.44 -14.29
C GLY A 21 -19.16 23.93 -14.05
N LEU A 22 -18.21 23.15 -14.55
CA LEU A 22 -18.25 21.67 -14.54
C LEU A 22 -17.73 21.05 -13.23
N THR A 23 -17.09 21.83 -12.36
CA THR A 23 -16.75 21.40 -10.99
C THR A 23 -17.65 22.06 -9.94
N TRP A 24 -18.78 22.64 -10.34
CA TRP A 24 -19.72 23.23 -9.40
C TRP A 24 -20.24 22.19 -8.38
N PRO A 25 -20.32 22.52 -7.07
CA PRO A 25 -20.29 23.85 -6.47
C PRO A 25 -18.94 24.32 -5.88
N VAL A 26 -17.80 23.74 -6.27
CA VAL A 26 -16.48 24.08 -5.68
C VAL A 26 -16.22 25.59 -5.61
N ALA A 27 -16.51 26.33 -6.68
CA ALA A 27 -16.28 27.77 -6.75
C ALA A 27 -17.09 28.58 -5.73
N ALA A 28 -18.24 28.08 -5.27
CA ALA A 28 -19.09 28.73 -4.27
C ALA A 28 -18.58 28.54 -2.83
N GLN A 29 -17.76 27.51 -2.59
CA GLN A 29 -17.33 27.10 -1.25
C GLN A 29 -15.81 26.91 -1.12
N LEU A 30 -15.03 27.61 -1.96
CA LEU A 30 -13.58 27.44 -2.11
C LEU A 30 -12.76 27.44 -0.82
N THR A 31 -13.22 28.14 0.21
CA THR A 31 -12.49 28.31 1.48
C THR A 31 -12.92 27.33 2.57
N THR A 32 -14.06 26.65 2.41
CA THR A 32 -14.68 25.83 3.46
C THR A 32 -14.90 24.39 3.07
N HIS A 33 -14.99 24.09 1.78
CA HIS A 33 -15.24 22.74 1.27
C HIS A 33 -14.25 22.38 0.17
N ILE A 34 -14.09 21.09 -0.04
CA ILE A 34 -13.19 20.48 -1.01
C ILE A 34 -13.91 19.35 -1.75
N PRO A 35 -13.59 19.05 -3.01
CA PRO A 35 -14.15 17.88 -3.68
C PRO A 35 -13.81 16.58 -2.96
N GLY A 36 -14.79 15.73 -2.71
CA GLY A 36 -14.59 14.49 -1.96
C GLY A 36 -15.90 13.89 -1.48
N GLU A 37 -15.81 12.78 -0.75
CA GLU A 37 -16.98 12.09 -0.19
C GLU A 37 -16.70 11.59 1.23
N ALA A 38 -17.43 12.15 2.19
CA ALA A 38 -17.33 11.85 3.61
C ALA A 38 -17.75 10.41 3.96
N THR A 39 -18.59 9.78 3.14
CA THR A 39 -19.02 8.38 3.34
C THR A 39 -18.08 7.35 2.71
N TRP A 40 -17.00 7.78 2.03
CA TRP A 40 -16.01 6.89 1.42
C TRP A 40 -14.80 6.69 2.33
N ALA A 41 -13.64 7.26 2.00
CA ALA A 41 -12.39 7.07 2.74
C ALA A 41 -11.75 8.39 3.22
N PHE A 42 -12.34 9.55 2.92
CA PHE A 42 -11.73 10.86 3.14
C PHE A 42 -10.33 11.00 2.52
N ASP A 43 -10.09 10.41 1.34
CA ASP A 43 -8.78 10.50 0.68
C ASP A 43 -8.40 11.95 0.36
N GLU A 44 -9.39 12.82 0.11
CA GLU A 44 -9.17 14.26 -0.06
C GLU A 44 -8.50 14.89 1.18
N SER A 45 -8.81 14.41 2.39
CA SER A 45 -8.20 14.90 3.63
C SER A 45 -6.73 14.53 3.71
N THR A 46 -6.35 13.36 3.20
CA THR A 46 -4.95 12.92 3.07
C THR A 46 -4.15 13.89 2.19
N PHE A 47 -4.70 14.28 1.03
CA PHE A 47 -3.96 15.18 0.13
C PHE A 47 -3.83 16.60 0.64
N ILE A 48 -4.79 17.07 1.42
CA ILE A 48 -4.70 18.39 2.05
C ILE A 48 -3.72 18.37 3.22
N TRP A 49 -3.74 17.29 4.00
CA TRP A 49 -2.73 17.05 5.02
C TRP A 49 -1.33 17.00 4.42
N ASN A 50 -1.11 16.38 3.24
CA ASN A 50 0.19 16.41 2.54
C ASN A 50 0.70 17.84 2.30
N MET A 51 -0.19 18.73 1.87
CA MET A 51 0.17 20.13 1.61
C MET A 51 0.62 20.84 2.88
N TRP A 52 -0.09 20.63 3.98
CA TRP A 52 0.27 21.17 5.29
C TRP A 52 1.56 20.55 5.82
N TRP A 53 1.66 19.21 5.84
CA TRP A 53 2.81 18.48 6.35
C TRP A 53 4.08 18.87 5.60
N PHE A 54 4.01 18.98 4.27
CA PHE A 54 5.14 19.44 3.47
C PHE A 54 5.64 20.83 3.90
N LYS A 55 4.72 21.77 4.15
CA LYS A 55 5.08 23.11 4.65
C LYS A 55 5.64 23.04 6.07
N HIS A 56 4.95 22.34 6.97
CA HIS A 56 5.28 22.28 8.39
C HIS A 56 6.61 21.55 8.63
N SER A 57 6.83 20.40 7.98
CA SER A 57 8.06 19.64 8.12
C SER A 57 9.27 20.44 7.65
N LEU A 58 9.16 21.17 6.52
CA LEU A 58 10.26 21.92 5.94
C LEU A 58 10.53 23.23 6.68
N LEU A 59 9.48 24.01 6.97
CA LEU A 59 9.61 25.38 7.46
C LEU A 59 9.56 25.50 8.99
N SER A 60 8.87 24.58 9.67
CA SER A 60 8.73 24.62 11.13
C SER A 60 9.66 23.62 11.82
N LEU A 61 9.78 22.40 11.27
CA LEU A 61 10.56 21.32 11.90
C LEU A 61 11.99 21.17 11.32
N GLY A 62 12.26 21.72 10.13
CA GLY A 62 13.56 21.57 9.45
C GLY A 62 13.89 20.13 9.04
N GLN A 63 12.88 19.28 8.83
CA GLN A 63 13.03 17.86 8.52
C GLN A 63 12.47 17.48 7.15
N THR A 64 12.82 16.28 6.68
CA THR A 64 12.26 15.71 5.45
C THR A 64 10.74 15.56 5.54
N PRO A 65 9.97 15.89 4.49
CA PRO A 65 8.52 15.65 4.45
C PRO A 65 8.17 14.16 4.29
N LEU A 66 9.15 13.28 4.06
CA LEU A 66 8.95 11.86 3.77
C LEU A 66 8.90 10.96 5.01
N ALA A 67 8.78 11.53 6.21
CA ALA A 67 8.56 10.82 7.46
C ALA A 67 7.80 11.71 8.45
N THR A 68 7.14 11.11 9.44
CA THR A 68 6.49 11.86 10.54
C THR A 68 6.44 11.02 11.82
N THR A 69 6.56 11.69 12.97
CA THR A 69 6.26 11.13 14.31
C THR A 69 4.93 11.65 14.85
N TYR A 70 4.23 12.50 14.10
CA TYR A 70 3.01 13.16 14.54
C TYR A 70 1.77 12.31 14.31
N THR A 71 1.82 11.31 13.43
CA THR A 71 0.79 10.27 13.27
C THR A 71 1.41 8.92 13.57
N PHE A 72 0.61 7.91 13.92
CA PHE A 72 1.16 6.63 14.40
C PHE A 72 2.07 6.84 15.62
N PHE A 73 1.79 7.83 16.47
CA PHE A 73 2.57 8.05 17.68
C PHE A 73 2.37 6.87 18.66
N PRO A 74 3.43 6.34 19.30
CA PRO A 74 4.82 6.83 19.30
C PRO A 74 5.71 6.25 18.19
N LEU A 75 5.23 5.28 17.41
CA LEU A 75 6.05 4.60 16.42
C LEU A 75 6.51 5.49 15.26
N GLY A 76 5.72 6.51 14.92
CA GLY A 76 5.84 7.29 13.69
C GLY A 76 5.64 6.43 12.43
N ILE A 77 5.76 7.07 11.27
CA ILE A 77 5.61 6.40 9.98
C ILE A 77 6.48 7.07 8.90
N LYS A 78 7.05 6.25 8.00
CA LYS A 78 7.66 6.75 6.77
C LYS A 78 6.57 7.03 5.73
N LEU A 79 6.72 8.14 5.02
CA LEU A 79 5.81 8.58 3.96
C LEU A 79 6.42 8.38 2.56
N THR A 80 7.50 7.59 2.45
CA THR A 80 8.19 7.24 1.20
C THR A 80 7.33 6.34 0.28
N THR A 81 6.54 5.45 0.87
CA THR A 81 5.58 4.58 0.17
C THR A 81 4.13 5.06 0.33
N TYR A 82 3.94 6.27 0.90
CA TYR A 82 2.65 6.93 1.02
C TYR A 82 2.27 7.61 -0.31
N THR A 83 0.97 7.86 -0.51
CA THR A 83 0.47 8.61 -1.67
C THR A 83 0.74 10.12 -1.52
N PHE A 84 2.02 10.47 -1.42
CA PHE A 84 2.48 11.85 -1.21
C PHE A 84 2.52 12.60 -2.53
N ASN A 85 1.47 13.38 -2.83
CA ASN A 85 1.39 14.21 -4.02
C ASN A 85 2.33 15.44 -3.89
N LEU A 86 3.62 15.19 -4.05
CA LEU A 86 4.71 16.13 -3.82
C LEU A 86 4.60 17.35 -4.75
N PHE A 87 4.14 17.14 -5.98
CA PHE A 87 3.90 18.21 -6.93
C PHE A 87 2.86 19.22 -6.40
N ASN A 88 1.67 18.75 -5.99
CA ASN A 88 0.63 19.66 -5.50
C ASN A 88 1.02 20.30 -4.16
N ALA A 89 1.70 19.56 -3.28
CA ALA A 89 2.23 20.11 -2.03
C ALA A 89 3.24 21.24 -2.28
N ALA A 90 4.19 21.05 -3.21
CA ALA A 90 5.16 22.06 -3.58
C ALA A 90 4.54 23.26 -4.31
N LEU A 91 3.59 23.03 -5.23
CA LEU A 91 2.87 24.11 -5.92
C LEU A 91 2.00 24.93 -4.95
N GLY A 92 1.41 24.26 -3.96
CA GLY A 92 0.57 24.89 -2.96
C GLY A 92 1.35 25.62 -1.86
N LEU A 93 2.63 25.32 -1.65
CA LEU A 93 3.47 25.96 -0.64
C LEU A 93 3.39 27.50 -0.66
N PRO A 94 3.63 28.20 -1.79
CA PRO A 94 3.52 29.67 -1.83
C PRO A 94 2.09 30.17 -1.57
N LEU A 95 1.06 29.40 -1.95
CA LEU A 95 -0.34 29.77 -1.70
C LEU A 95 -0.68 29.71 -0.20
N GLN A 96 -0.17 28.68 0.49
CA GLN A 96 -0.39 28.47 1.93
C GLN A 96 0.29 29.51 2.84
N LEU A 97 1.13 30.40 2.28
CA LEU A 97 1.73 31.50 3.04
C LEU A 97 0.76 32.66 3.28
N GLY A 98 -0.31 32.76 2.48
CA GLY A 98 -1.31 33.83 2.60
C GLY A 98 -2.77 33.39 2.47
N LEU A 99 -3.03 32.13 2.08
CA LEU A 99 -4.37 31.59 1.88
C LEU A 99 -4.65 30.44 2.85
N SER A 100 -5.93 30.20 3.13
CA SER A 100 -6.35 29.01 3.87
C SER A 100 -6.00 27.73 3.11
N LEU A 101 -5.79 26.66 3.85
CA LEU A 101 -5.38 25.37 3.31
C LEU A 101 -6.42 24.76 2.32
N PRO A 102 -7.75 24.80 2.60
CA PRO A 102 -8.75 24.39 1.61
C PRO A 102 -8.70 25.22 0.32
N LEU A 103 -8.50 26.54 0.43
CA LEU A 103 -8.41 27.43 -0.73
C LEU A 103 -7.17 27.11 -1.58
N ALA A 104 -6.01 26.92 -0.95
CA ALA A 104 -4.78 26.54 -1.65
C ALA A 104 -4.92 25.19 -2.39
N SER A 105 -5.56 24.20 -1.74
CA SER A 105 -5.85 22.89 -2.35
C SER A 105 -6.78 23.03 -3.57
N ASN A 106 -7.92 23.71 -3.41
CA ASN A 106 -8.88 23.93 -4.49
C ASN A 106 -8.26 24.66 -5.67
N LEU A 107 -7.48 25.72 -5.44
CA LEU A 107 -6.81 26.44 -6.53
C LEU A 107 -5.81 25.54 -7.29
N THR A 108 -5.11 24.66 -6.58
CA THR A 108 -4.18 23.70 -7.19
C THR A 108 -4.92 22.66 -8.04
N LEU A 109 -6.06 22.16 -7.57
CA LEU A 109 -6.92 21.27 -8.33
C LEU A 109 -7.48 21.94 -9.60
N LEU A 110 -8.07 23.13 -9.45
CA LEU A 110 -8.66 23.87 -10.58
C LEU A 110 -7.58 24.24 -11.62
N PHE A 111 -6.36 24.56 -11.17
CA PHE A 111 -5.21 24.73 -12.05
C PHE A 111 -4.95 23.45 -12.88
N GLY A 112 -5.00 22.26 -12.27
CA GLY A 112 -4.86 20.99 -12.97
C GLY A 112 -5.88 20.79 -14.10
N TYR A 113 -7.12 21.26 -13.95
CA TYR A 113 -8.13 21.21 -15.02
C TYR A 113 -7.76 22.13 -16.19
N VAL A 114 -7.48 23.40 -15.90
CA VAL A 114 -7.16 24.41 -16.92
C VAL A 114 -5.85 24.07 -17.64
N ALA A 115 -4.81 23.69 -16.89
CA ALA A 115 -3.51 23.32 -17.44
C ALA A 115 -3.60 22.05 -18.29
N GLY A 116 -4.38 21.04 -17.87
CA GLY A 116 -4.59 19.82 -18.64
C GLY A 116 -5.34 20.08 -19.95
N ALA A 117 -6.41 20.89 -19.89
CA ALA A 117 -7.16 21.30 -21.08
C ALA A 117 -6.26 22.06 -22.07
N TYR A 118 -5.46 23.00 -21.56
CA TYR A 118 -4.56 23.80 -22.36
C TYR A 118 -3.39 22.99 -22.94
N GLY A 119 -2.82 22.07 -22.16
CA GLY A 119 -1.80 21.14 -22.63
C GLY A 119 -2.29 20.31 -23.81
N THR A 120 -3.50 19.73 -23.69
CA THR A 120 -4.11 18.93 -24.76
C THR A 120 -4.46 19.79 -25.97
N PHE A 121 -4.94 21.02 -25.76
CA PHE A 121 -5.11 21.99 -26.83
C PHE A 121 -3.79 22.24 -27.58
N LEU A 122 -2.68 22.44 -26.89
CA LEU A 122 -1.38 22.64 -27.53
C LEU A 122 -0.88 21.39 -28.27
N LEU A 123 -1.09 20.20 -27.69
CA LEU A 123 -0.76 18.92 -28.31
C LEU A 123 -1.54 18.73 -29.63
N VAL A 124 -2.87 18.87 -29.58
CA VAL A 124 -3.72 18.66 -30.75
C VAL A 124 -3.53 19.78 -31.77
N LEU A 125 -3.35 21.02 -31.35
CA LEU A 125 -3.01 22.12 -32.27
C LEU A 125 -1.70 21.84 -33.00
N TYR A 126 -0.68 21.32 -32.30
CA TYR A 126 0.57 20.87 -32.93
C TYR A 126 0.31 19.73 -33.93
N LEU A 127 -0.45 18.70 -33.57
CA LEU A 127 -0.77 17.59 -34.46
C LEU A 127 -1.60 18.03 -35.69
N LEU A 128 -2.47 19.04 -35.56
CA LEU A 128 -3.28 19.53 -36.68
C LEU A 128 -2.47 20.41 -37.64
N THR A 129 -1.43 21.10 -37.15
CA THR A 129 -0.70 22.13 -37.91
C THR A 129 0.70 21.70 -38.34
N ALA A 130 1.44 20.99 -37.49
CA ALA A 130 2.80 20.53 -37.75
C ALA A 130 2.85 19.15 -38.42
N ASP A 131 1.87 18.29 -38.10
CA ASP A 131 1.78 16.97 -38.71
C ASP A 131 1.23 17.06 -40.14
N ARG A 132 1.13 15.91 -40.82
CA ARG A 132 0.60 15.76 -42.18
C ARG A 132 -0.86 16.21 -42.36
N TYR A 133 -1.56 16.58 -41.29
CA TYR A 133 -2.88 17.21 -41.38
C TYR A 133 -2.78 18.61 -42.03
N ARG A 134 -1.67 19.32 -41.81
CA ARG A 134 -1.28 20.58 -42.49
C ARG A 134 -2.38 21.65 -42.58
N LEU A 135 -3.21 21.74 -41.53
CA LEU A 135 -4.20 22.81 -41.46
C LEU A 135 -3.51 24.16 -41.38
N SER A 136 -3.97 25.13 -42.17
CA SER A 136 -3.46 26.49 -42.09
C SER A 136 -3.81 27.15 -40.75
N THR A 137 -2.81 27.77 -40.11
CA THR A 137 -3.03 28.58 -38.89
C THR A 137 -3.75 29.90 -39.16
N ASP A 138 -4.05 30.21 -40.42
CA ASP A 138 -4.87 31.37 -40.78
C ASP A 138 -6.37 31.09 -40.63
N SER A 139 -6.76 29.81 -40.52
CA SER A 139 -8.12 29.39 -40.19
C SER A 139 -8.33 29.27 -38.68
N LEU A 140 -9.58 29.43 -38.22
CA LEU A 140 -9.99 29.15 -36.84
C LEU A 140 -10.15 27.65 -36.57
N THR A 141 -10.34 26.84 -37.62
CA THR A 141 -10.60 25.40 -37.53
C THR A 141 -9.61 24.63 -36.63
N PRO A 142 -8.27 24.73 -36.80
CA PRO A 142 -7.35 23.98 -35.95
C PRO A 142 -7.42 24.41 -34.48
N TYR A 143 -7.70 25.69 -34.20
CA TYR A 143 -7.86 26.19 -32.84
C TYR A 143 -9.14 25.67 -32.19
N LEU A 144 -10.27 25.71 -32.90
CA LEU A 144 -11.55 25.22 -32.40
C LEU A 144 -11.54 23.70 -32.18
N ALA A 145 -10.97 22.93 -33.11
CA ALA A 145 -10.84 21.48 -32.97
C ALA A 145 -9.92 21.08 -31.80
N ALA A 146 -8.79 21.77 -31.64
CA ALA A 146 -7.90 21.57 -30.49
C ALA A 146 -8.56 21.98 -29.17
N PHE A 147 -9.43 23.00 -29.21
CA PHE A 147 -10.18 23.46 -28.04
C PHE A 147 -11.19 22.40 -27.57
N VAL A 148 -11.91 21.78 -28.51
CA VAL A 148 -12.80 20.65 -28.21
C VAL A 148 -12.03 19.47 -27.59
N ALA A 149 -10.88 19.12 -28.16
CA ALA A 149 -10.05 18.03 -27.63
C ALA A 149 -9.56 18.30 -26.20
N GLY A 150 -9.15 19.54 -25.91
CA GLY A 150 -8.72 19.90 -24.56
C GLY A 150 -9.85 19.83 -23.53
N ALA A 151 -11.08 20.23 -23.90
CA ALA A 151 -12.24 20.07 -23.04
C ALA A 151 -12.55 18.59 -22.74
N VAL A 152 -12.50 17.71 -23.76
CA VAL A 152 -12.72 16.26 -23.57
C VAL A 152 -11.73 15.65 -22.59
N TYR A 153 -10.44 15.98 -22.72
CA TYR A 153 -9.43 15.44 -21.80
C TYR A 153 -9.62 15.94 -20.36
N ALA A 154 -9.86 17.24 -20.21
CA ALA A 154 -9.91 17.87 -18.89
C ALA A 154 -11.17 17.50 -18.10
N PHE A 155 -12.30 17.28 -18.77
CA PHE A 155 -13.61 17.11 -18.15
C PHE A 155 -14.23 15.73 -18.42
N SER A 156 -13.40 14.71 -18.64
CA SER A 156 -13.89 13.33 -18.73
C SER A 156 -14.52 12.88 -17.41
N ALA A 157 -15.59 12.09 -17.49
CA ALA A 157 -16.31 11.55 -16.33
C ALA A 157 -15.38 10.74 -15.42
N SER A 158 -14.41 10.03 -16.00
CA SER A 158 -13.39 9.29 -15.26
C SER A 158 -12.59 10.19 -14.32
N ARG A 159 -12.21 11.39 -14.77
CA ARG A 159 -11.53 12.38 -13.91
C ARG A 159 -12.48 12.93 -12.84
N MET A 160 -13.76 13.10 -13.17
CA MET A 160 -14.79 13.52 -12.22
C MET A 160 -15.02 12.47 -11.12
N MET A 161 -14.92 11.19 -11.46
CA MET A 161 -14.99 10.12 -10.47
C MET A 161 -13.81 10.17 -9.49
N TYR A 162 -12.58 10.35 -9.99
CA TYR A 162 -11.41 10.46 -9.11
C TYR A 162 -11.48 11.67 -8.17
N VAL A 163 -11.96 12.83 -8.65
CA VAL A 163 -12.08 14.01 -7.78
C VAL A 163 -13.22 13.87 -6.76
N ALA A 164 -14.33 13.21 -7.12
CA ALA A 164 -15.43 12.89 -6.21
C ALA A 164 -15.03 11.89 -5.12
N LEU A 165 -14.17 10.92 -5.45
CA LEU A 165 -13.60 9.96 -4.49
C LEU A 165 -12.43 10.54 -3.67
N GLY A 166 -12.02 11.79 -3.92
CA GLY A 166 -10.91 12.43 -3.21
C GLY A 166 -9.50 12.03 -3.67
N HIS A 167 -9.36 11.28 -4.78
CA HIS A 167 -8.09 10.79 -5.32
C HIS A 167 -7.30 11.86 -6.11
N TYR A 168 -6.83 12.92 -5.43
CA TYR A 168 -6.26 14.10 -6.10
C TYR A 168 -4.97 13.86 -6.89
N ASN A 169 -4.16 12.88 -6.52
CA ASN A 169 -3.02 12.45 -7.34
C ASN A 169 -3.49 12.02 -8.74
N PHE A 170 -4.61 11.30 -8.87
CA PHE A 170 -5.18 10.89 -10.17
C PHE A 170 -6.00 11.96 -10.89
N VAL A 171 -6.30 13.07 -10.22
CA VAL A 171 -6.80 14.29 -10.86
C VAL A 171 -5.64 15.11 -11.46
N THR A 172 -4.41 14.93 -10.98
CA THR A 172 -3.22 15.73 -11.34
C THR A 172 -2.56 15.23 -12.64
N ILE A 173 -3.33 15.20 -13.73
CA ILE A 173 -2.94 14.61 -15.03
C ILE A 173 -2.46 15.64 -16.07
N GLN A 174 -2.39 16.92 -15.71
CA GLN A 174 -2.11 18.01 -16.67
C GLN A 174 -0.80 17.85 -17.44
N TRP A 175 0.16 17.10 -16.89
CA TRP A 175 1.51 16.97 -17.46
C TRP A 175 1.61 16.00 -18.64
N PHE A 176 0.70 15.03 -18.74
CA PHE A 176 0.65 14.06 -19.84
C PHE A 176 0.64 14.71 -21.22
N PRO A 177 -0.29 15.64 -21.56
CA PRO A 177 -0.30 16.24 -22.89
C PRO A 177 0.93 17.11 -23.17
N PHE A 178 1.50 17.79 -22.17
CA PHE A 178 2.73 18.56 -22.37
C PHE A 178 3.92 17.64 -22.62
N TYR A 179 4.04 16.54 -21.86
CA TYR A 179 5.04 15.51 -22.09
C TYR A 179 4.94 14.96 -23.51
N THR A 180 3.75 14.50 -23.92
CA THR A 180 3.53 13.93 -25.26
C THR A 180 3.85 14.93 -26.38
N LEU A 181 3.49 16.20 -26.21
CA LEU A 181 3.81 17.27 -27.15
C LEU A 181 5.33 17.44 -27.32
N PHE A 182 6.07 17.51 -26.22
CA PHE A 182 7.51 17.74 -26.28
C PHE A 182 8.31 16.47 -26.64
N LEU A 183 7.77 15.28 -26.33
CA LEU A 183 8.25 14.01 -26.87
C LEU A 183 8.18 14.01 -28.40
N LEU A 184 7.00 14.28 -28.97
CA LEU A 184 6.81 14.37 -30.43
C LEU A 184 7.73 15.40 -31.07
N LYS A 185 7.82 16.60 -30.49
CA LYS A 185 8.74 17.64 -30.98
C LYS A 185 10.21 17.24 -30.88
N THR A 186 10.60 16.42 -29.89
CA THR A 186 11.95 15.90 -29.78
C THR A 186 12.23 14.90 -30.90
N LEU A 187 11.32 13.94 -31.11
CA LEU A 187 11.44 12.91 -32.15
C LEU A 187 11.43 13.48 -33.57
N GLN A 188 10.73 14.60 -33.78
CA GLN A 188 10.59 15.21 -35.11
C GLN A 188 11.62 16.32 -35.38
N GLN A 189 12.04 17.08 -34.37
CA GLN A 189 12.86 18.29 -34.56
C GLN A 189 14.28 18.18 -33.98
N GLY A 190 14.55 17.24 -33.08
CA GLY A 190 15.88 17.02 -32.50
C GLY A 190 16.46 18.15 -31.66
N ARG A 191 15.62 19.08 -31.19
CA ARG A 191 16.09 20.22 -30.40
C ARG A 191 16.22 19.85 -28.94
N PHE A 192 17.36 20.14 -28.34
CA PHE A 192 17.62 19.92 -26.90
C PHE A 192 16.55 20.53 -25.99
N LYS A 193 16.07 21.75 -26.30
CA LYS A 193 14.98 22.40 -25.55
C LYS A 193 13.71 21.54 -25.47
N ASN A 194 13.37 20.81 -26.53
CA ASN A 194 12.20 19.94 -26.53
C ASN A 194 12.44 18.72 -25.62
N ALA A 195 13.63 18.14 -25.65
CA ALA A 195 13.99 17.03 -24.78
C ALA A 195 14.00 17.46 -23.30
N LEU A 196 14.53 18.64 -22.99
CA LEU A 196 14.51 19.22 -21.65
C LEU A 196 13.07 19.46 -21.15
N LEU A 197 12.19 20.00 -22.00
CA LEU A 197 10.79 20.22 -21.63
C LEU A 197 10.03 18.90 -21.46
N ALA A 198 10.28 17.90 -22.31
CA ALA A 198 9.72 16.56 -22.10
C ALA A 198 10.19 15.96 -20.78
N ALA A 199 11.48 16.05 -20.45
CA ALA A 199 12.02 15.59 -19.17
C ALA A 199 11.43 16.34 -17.97
N LEU A 200 11.25 17.66 -18.07
CA LEU A 200 10.60 18.46 -17.04
C LEU A 200 9.16 17.99 -16.78
N PHE A 201 8.34 17.83 -17.82
CA PHE A 201 6.96 17.38 -17.65
C PHE A 201 6.86 15.92 -17.20
N ALA A 202 7.82 15.07 -17.58
CA ALA A 202 7.94 13.72 -17.01
C ALA A 202 8.24 13.76 -15.51
N ALA A 203 9.21 14.58 -15.09
CA ALA A 203 9.54 14.75 -13.68
C ALA A 203 8.35 15.28 -12.87
N LEU A 204 7.64 16.30 -13.39
CA LEU A 204 6.44 16.85 -12.74
C LEU A 204 5.31 15.82 -12.63
N ALA A 205 5.16 14.93 -13.62
CA ALA A 205 4.22 13.81 -13.53
C ALA A 205 4.65 12.78 -12.47
N ILE A 206 5.94 12.43 -12.41
CA ILE A 206 6.48 11.51 -11.40
C ILE A 206 6.32 12.07 -9.98
N TYR A 207 6.50 13.38 -9.79
CA TYR A 207 6.25 14.05 -8.52
C TYR A 207 4.77 14.17 -8.15
N ALA A 208 3.86 14.08 -9.11
CA ALA A 208 2.43 13.98 -8.83
C ALA A 208 2.07 12.56 -8.39
N GLU A 209 2.63 11.55 -9.05
CA GLU A 209 2.39 10.13 -8.79
C GLU A 209 3.47 9.23 -9.43
N LEU A 210 4.12 8.37 -8.64
CA LEU A 210 5.16 7.46 -9.12
C LEU A 210 4.67 6.52 -10.21
N THR A 211 3.41 6.07 -10.13
CA THR A 211 2.75 5.21 -11.12
C THR A 211 2.76 5.81 -12.52
N TYR A 212 2.80 7.14 -12.65
CA TYR A 212 2.82 7.82 -13.96
C TYR A 212 4.06 7.52 -14.78
N SER A 213 5.18 7.15 -14.16
CA SER A 213 6.38 6.70 -14.87
C SER A 213 6.09 5.56 -15.87
N VAL A 214 5.26 4.59 -15.46
CA VAL A 214 4.82 3.47 -16.30
C VAL A 214 3.94 3.98 -17.45
N PHE A 215 2.99 4.87 -17.18
CA PHE A 215 2.10 5.41 -18.23
C PHE A 215 2.89 6.21 -19.27
N LEU A 216 3.86 7.01 -18.85
CA LEU A 216 4.75 7.76 -19.75
C LEU A 216 5.63 6.83 -20.58
N LEU A 217 6.12 5.72 -20.00
CA LEU A 217 6.85 4.67 -20.73
C LEU A 217 5.99 4.10 -21.87
N PHE A 218 4.75 3.69 -21.60
CA PHE A 218 3.85 3.16 -22.63
C PHE A 218 3.52 4.20 -23.71
N ILE A 219 3.21 5.44 -23.32
CA ILE A 219 3.01 6.54 -24.28
C ILE A 219 4.25 6.69 -25.17
N THR A 220 5.45 6.64 -24.59
CA THR A 220 6.71 6.77 -25.31
C THR A 220 6.87 5.67 -26.34
N VAL A 221 6.72 4.41 -25.92
CA VAL A 221 6.86 3.25 -26.80
C VAL A 221 5.86 3.34 -27.96
N ILE A 222 4.59 3.62 -27.67
CA ILE A 222 3.54 3.67 -28.71
C ILE A 222 3.79 4.82 -29.68
N VAL A 223 4.14 6.01 -29.19
CA VAL A 223 4.43 7.18 -30.03
C VAL A 223 5.67 6.93 -30.91
N VAL A 224 6.74 6.35 -30.36
CA VAL A 224 7.97 6.04 -31.11
C VAL A 224 7.69 5.02 -32.22
N LEU A 225 7.00 3.91 -31.90
CA LEU A 225 6.61 2.91 -32.90
C LEU A 225 5.68 3.51 -33.96
N GLY A 226 4.77 4.38 -33.54
CA GLY A 226 3.87 5.12 -34.41
C GLY A 226 4.60 6.01 -35.42
N GLU A 227 5.54 6.84 -34.95
CA GLU A 227 6.38 7.70 -35.79
C GLU A 227 7.20 6.88 -36.80
N GLN A 228 7.72 5.71 -36.39
CA GLN A 228 8.46 4.80 -37.29
C GLN A 228 7.56 4.18 -38.37
N GLY A 229 6.39 3.66 -38.00
CA GLY A 229 5.42 3.09 -38.95
C GLY A 229 4.94 4.11 -39.99
N LEU A 230 4.79 5.37 -39.57
CA LEU A 230 4.46 6.50 -40.43
C LEU A 230 5.62 6.93 -41.35
N ALA A 231 6.86 6.86 -40.89
CA ALA A 231 8.05 7.15 -41.69
C ALA A 231 8.29 6.09 -42.79
N GLY A 232 8.14 4.80 -42.46
CA GLY A 232 8.30 3.70 -43.42
C GLY A 232 7.26 3.70 -44.55
N SER A 233 6.02 4.08 -44.23
CA SER A 233 4.94 4.19 -45.22
C SER A 233 5.12 5.37 -46.19
N GLY A 234 5.80 6.44 -45.76
CA GLY A 234 6.07 7.64 -46.59
C GLY A 234 7.12 7.40 -47.68
N LYS A 235 8.13 6.57 -47.42
CA LYS A 235 9.18 6.25 -48.41
C LYS A 235 8.66 5.43 -49.60
N ARG A 236 7.58 4.65 -49.44
CA ARG A 236 6.96 3.88 -50.54
C ARG A 236 6.11 4.72 -51.52
N LEU A 237 5.73 5.95 -51.15
CA LEU A 237 4.88 6.84 -51.97
C LEU A 237 5.64 8.05 -52.54
N ALA A 238 6.87 8.31 -52.09
CA ALA A 238 7.68 9.47 -52.49
C ALA A 238 8.46 9.26 -53.81
N GLY A 239 7.94 8.43 -54.72
CA GLY A 239 8.48 8.27 -56.08
C GLY A 239 8.10 9.38 -57.06
N SER A 240 7.30 10.39 -56.65
CA SER A 240 6.89 11.48 -57.54
C SER A 240 6.37 12.68 -56.73
N GLY A 241 7.11 13.78 -56.70
CA GLY A 241 6.59 15.07 -56.21
C GLY A 241 7.61 15.92 -55.43
N LYS A 242 7.84 17.14 -55.93
CA LYS A 242 8.76 18.16 -55.37
C LYS A 242 8.55 18.37 -53.87
N GLN A 243 9.65 18.24 -53.12
CA GLN A 243 9.74 18.57 -51.70
C GLN A 243 9.52 20.07 -51.47
N VAL A 244 8.51 20.41 -50.67
CA VAL A 244 8.35 21.77 -50.13
C VAL A 244 9.22 21.88 -48.89
N ALA A 245 10.16 22.84 -48.90
CA ALA A 245 11.04 23.14 -47.79
C ALA A 245 10.23 23.65 -46.57
N GLY A 246 10.35 22.97 -45.43
CA GLY A 246 9.76 23.39 -44.16
C GLY A 246 9.18 22.28 -43.28
N SER A 247 8.80 21.13 -43.84
CA SER A 247 8.42 19.96 -43.03
C SER A 247 9.68 19.14 -42.74
N GLY A 248 10.26 19.30 -41.53
CA GLY A 248 11.37 18.48 -41.10
C GLY A 248 11.02 17.00 -41.24
N GLN A 249 11.83 16.24 -41.98
CA GLN A 249 11.70 14.80 -41.95
C GLN A 249 11.89 14.32 -40.50
N PRO A 250 11.13 13.33 -40.03
CA PRO A 250 11.38 12.76 -38.71
C PRO A 250 12.85 12.35 -38.62
N LEU A 251 13.45 12.55 -37.45
CA LEU A 251 14.83 12.15 -37.23
C LEU A 251 15.00 10.67 -37.61
N GLY A 252 16.16 10.31 -38.15
CA GLY A 252 16.55 8.92 -38.27
C GLY A 252 16.57 8.24 -36.89
N LEU A 253 16.47 6.91 -36.85
CA LEU A 253 16.40 6.11 -35.62
C LEU A 253 17.46 6.52 -34.58
N ARG A 254 18.70 6.77 -35.01
CA ARG A 254 19.79 7.24 -34.13
C ARG A 254 19.47 8.56 -33.44
N GLY A 255 18.92 9.54 -34.16
CA GLY A 255 18.55 10.84 -33.60
C GLY A 255 17.39 10.73 -32.62
N GLN A 256 16.42 9.86 -32.91
CA GLN A 256 15.33 9.55 -31.99
C GLN A 256 15.85 8.89 -30.70
N LEU A 257 16.73 7.89 -30.82
CA LEU A 257 17.34 7.23 -29.66
C LEU A 257 18.15 8.20 -28.79
N VAL A 258 18.96 9.09 -29.40
CA VAL A 258 19.67 10.14 -28.65
C VAL A 258 18.70 11.07 -27.92
N GLY A 259 17.60 11.46 -28.57
CA GLY A 259 16.55 12.26 -27.94
C GLY A 259 15.91 11.55 -26.75
N LEU A 260 15.58 10.26 -26.89
CA LEU A 260 14.96 9.45 -25.84
C LEU A 260 15.90 9.22 -24.66
N VAL A 261 17.16 8.89 -24.92
CA VAL A 261 18.20 8.76 -23.87
C VAL A 261 18.38 10.11 -23.16
N GLY A 262 18.40 11.21 -23.91
CA GLY A 262 18.44 12.55 -23.33
C GLY A 262 17.25 12.83 -22.40
N ILE A 263 16.02 12.53 -22.83
CA ILE A 263 14.82 12.66 -22.00
C ILE A 263 14.94 11.79 -20.73
N GLY A 264 15.33 10.53 -20.88
CA GLY A 264 15.48 9.59 -19.77
C GLY A 264 16.50 10.05 -18.73
N LEU A 265 17.71 10.41 -19.18
CA LEU A 265 18.77 10.90 -18.29
C LEU A 265 18.39 12.20 -17.59
N MET A 266 17.81 13.16 -18.31
CA MET A 266 17.37 14.42 -17.70
C MET A 266 16.23 14.21 -16.71
N THR A 267 15.28 13.32 -17.01
CA THR A 267 14.20 12.96 -16.07
C THR A 267 14.80 12.35 -14.81
N PHE A 268 15.73 11.39 -14.97
CA PHE A 268 16.43 10.76 -13.86
C PHE A 268 17.17 11.78 -13.01
N VAL A 269 17.93 12.70 -13.60
CA VAL A 269 18.64 13.78 -12.87
C VAL A 269 17.66 14.65 -12.07
N LEU A 270 16.50 14.97 -12.65
CA LEU A 270 15.48 15.76 -11.96
C LEU A 270 14.85 14.99 -10.80
N THR A 271 14.68 13.67 -10.90
CA THR A 271 13.95 12.87 -9.91
C THR A 271 14.83 12.06 -8.95
N VAL A 272 16.15 11.99 -9.17
CA VAL A 272 17.06 11.09 -8.43
C VAL A 272 17.03 11.30 -6.91
N PRO A 273 16.92 12.53 -6.34
CA PRO A 273 16.89 12.67 -4.89
C PRO A 273 15.63 12.04 -4.28
N PHE A 274 14.50 12.16 -4.97
CA PHE A 274 13.23 11.58 -4.53
C PHE A 274 13.23 10.06 -4.71
N ILE A 275 13.62 9.57 -5.88
CA ILE A 275 13.71 8.12 -6.14
C ILE A 275 14.70 7.46 -5.17
N GLY A 276 15.85 8.09 -4.89
CA GLY A 276 16.83 7.58 -3.95
C GLY A 276 16.32 7.46 -2.51
N ALA A 277 15.42 8.36 -2.10
CA ALA A 277 14.77 8.27 -0.78
C ALA A 277 13.69 7.18 -0.70
N VAL A 278 13.02 6.89 -1.83
CA VAL A 278 11.88 5.97 -1.88
C VAL A 278 12.30 4.52 -2.19
N LEU A 279 13.34 4.34 -3.01
CA LEU A 279 13.76 3.04 -3.52
C LEU A 279 14.10 2.01 -2.42
N PRO A 280 14.80 2.34 -1.32
CA PRO A 280 15.10 1.36 -0.27
C PRO A 280 13.85 0.74 0.35
N ASP A 281 12.81 1.54 0.60
CA ASP A 281 11.56 1.03 1.18
C ASP A 281 10.75 0.22 0.14
N PHE A 282 10.81 0.58 -1.16
CA PHE A 282 10.19 -0.23 -2.22
C PHE A 282 10.85 -1.60 -2.44
N LEU A 283 12.15 -1.72 -2.16
CA LEU A 283 12.90 -2.97 -2.24
C LEU A 283 12.80 -3.80 -0.96
N ASN A 284 12.28 -3.23 0.13
CA ASN A 284 12.15 -3.91 1.41
C ASN A 284 10.91 -4.83 1.41
N PRO A 285 11.07 -6.15 1.62
CA PRO A 285 9.94 -7.09 1.70
C PRO A 285 8.87 -6.71 2.75
N ALA A 286 9.25 -6.00 3.81
CA ALA A 286 8.31 -5.51 4.83
C ALA A 286 7.29 -4.48 4.31
N TYR A 287 7.57 -3.88 3.15
CA TYR A 287 6.65 -3.00 2.41
C TYR A 287 6.16 -3.65 1.11
N SER A 288 6.52 -4.93 0.88
CA SER A 288 6.07 -5.67 -0.29
C SER A 288 4.61 -6.06 -0.15
N GLU A 289 3.95 -6.23 -1.28
CA GLU A 289 2.53 -6.52 -1.33
C GLU A 289 2.33 -8.04 -1.46
N PRO A 290 1.38 -8.64 -0.72
CA PRO A 290 1.01 -10.02 -0.95
C PRO A 290 0.25 -10.15 -2.28
N GLY A 291 0.69 -11.09 -3.13
CA GLY A 291 0.02 -11.45 -4.37
C GLY A 291 -0.16 -10.27 -5.34
N TRP A 292 -1.38 -10.11 -5.86
CA TRP A 292 -1.71 -9.11 -6.90
C TRP A 292 -2.14 -7.75 -6.37
N GLY A 293 -2.12 -7.55 -5.04
CA GLY A 293 -2.48 -6.29 -4.39
C GLY A 293 -3.79 -5.69 -4.90
N GLU A 294 -4.91 -6.42 -4.80
CA GLU A 294 -6.24 -6.00 -5.29
C GLU A 294 -6.34 -5.68 -6.79
N GLY A 295 -5.34 -6.04 -7.61
CA GLY A 295 -5.33 -5.67 -9.03
C GLY A 295 -6.51 -6.19 -9.84
N LEU A 296 -7.11 -7.32 -9.44
CA LEU A 296 -8.36 -7.80 -10.02
C LEU A 296 -9.57 -6.94 -9.62
N LYS A 297 -9.71 -6.62 -8.32
CA LYS A 297 -10.80 -5.77 -7.80
C LYS A 297 -10.82 -4.39 -8.45
N LEU A 298 -9.62 -3.83 -8.67
CA LEU A 298 -9.43 -2.48 -9.22
C LEU A 298 -9.32 -2.44 -10.76
N SER A 299 -9.72 -3.51 -11.42
CA SER A 299 -9.79 -3.58 -12.89
C SER A 299 -10.99 -2.80 -13.42
N ALA A 300 -10.89 -2.27 -14.64
CA ALA A 300 -12.06 -1.76 -15.33
C ALA A 300 -12.93 -2.94 -15.81
N ASP A 301 -14.23 -2.83 -15.59
CA ASP A 301 -15.20 -3.74 -16.19
C ASP A 301 -15.46 -3.36 -17.66
N LEU A 302 -15.56 -4.34 -18.55
CA LEU A 302 -15.82 -4.09 -19.98
C LEU A 302 -17.13 -3.33 -20.19
N VAL A 303 -18.17 -3.64 -19.42
CA VAL A 303 -19.46 -2.94 -19.45
C VAL A 303 -19.36 -1.59 -18.75
N GLY A 304 -18.48 -1.46 -17.75
CA GLY A 304 -18.15 -0.20 -17.07
C GLY A 304 -17.72 0.90 -18.06
N LEU A 305 -16.95 0.54 -19.10
CA LEU A 305 -16.47 1.47 -20.14
C LEU A 305 -17.58 2.26 -20.85
N VAL A 306 -18.79 1.70 -20.90
CA VAL A 306 -19.97 2.27 -21.57
C VAL A 306 -21.15 2.48 -20.63
N THR A 307 -20.96 2.29 -19.33
CA THR A 307 -21.98 2.55 -18.30
C THR A 307 -21.82 3.96 -17.78
N LEU A 308 -22.90 4.74 -17.83
CA LEU A 308 -22.91 6.10 -17.34
C LEU A 308 -22.51 6.14 -15.86
N THR A 309 -21.72 7.15 -15.47
CA THR A 309 -21.25 7.24 -14.09
C THR A 309 -22.40 7.55 -13.11
N PRO A 310 -22.34 7.06 -11.86
CA PRO A 310 -23.35 7.35 -10.84
C PRO A 310 -23.45 8.84 -10.48
N LEU A 311 -22.44 9.65 -10.82
CA LEU A 311 -22.43 11.11 -10.66
C LEU A 311 -23.27 11.83 -11.73
N HIS A 312 -23.64 11.16 -12.81
CA HIS A 312 -24.44 11.79 -13.85
C HIS A 312 -25.91 11.92 -13.40
N PRO A 313 -26.57 13.08 -13.59
CA PRO A 313 -27.96 13.30 -13.13
C PRO A 313 -28.98 12.26 -13.65
N LEU A 314 -28.79 11.77 -14.87
CA LEU A 314 -29.64 10.73 -15.47
C LEU A 314 -29.38 9.30 -14.96
N ALA A 315 -28.34 9.07 -14.15
CA ALA A 315 -28.02 7.75 -13.59
C ALA A 315 -28.83 7.40 -12.33
N GLY A 316 -29.73 8.28 -11.88
CA GLY A 316 -30.59 8.07 -10.72
C GLY A 316 -30.14 8.78 -9.44
N GLY A 317 -28.96 9.41 -9.43
CA GLY A 317 -28.54 10.38 -8.40
C GLY A 317 -28.23 9.84 -7.00
N ASN A 318 -28.16 8.52 -6.80
CA ASN A 318 -27.87 7.90 -5.50
C ASN A 318 -26.37 7.59 -5.34
N TRP A 319 -25.52 8.61 -5.35
CA TRP A 319 -24.06 8.47 -5.23
C TRP A 319 -23.64 7.74 -3.94
N VAL A 320 -24.18 8.16 -2.78
CA VAL A 320 -23.89 7.54 -1.48
C VAL A 320 -24.33 6.07 -1.47
N GLY A 321 -25.52 5.76 -2.00
CA GLY A 321 -26.01 4.39 -2.09
C GLY A 321 -25.17 3.48 -2.99
N GLU A 322 -24.64 4.00 -4.10
CA GLU A 322 -23.69 3.26 -4.95
C GLU A 322 -22.41 2.92 -4.18
N LEU A 323 -21.83 3.90 -3.48
CA LEU A 323 -20.63 3.67 -2.68
C LEU A 323 -20.88 2.66 -1.54
N ARG A 324 -22.04 2.75 -0.89
CA ARG A 324 -22.47 1.76 0.10
C ARG A 324 -22.55 0.36 -0.49
N ALA A 325 -23.17 0.22 -1.67
CA ALA A 325 -23.24 -1.05 -2.37
C ALA A 325 -21.85 -1.61 -2.69
N VAL A 326 -20.87 -0.76 -3.06
CA VAL A 326 -19.49 -1.18 -3.28
C VAL A 326 -18.83 -1.68 -1.98
N ILE A 327 -18.96 -0.93 -0.89
CA ILE A 327 -18.40 -1.31 0.43
C ILE A 327 -18.98 -2.65 0.91
N GLU A 328 -20.29 -2.84 0.71
CA GLU A 328 -21.02 -4.05 1.13
C GLU A 328 -20.82 -5.23 0.16
N GLY A 329 -20.13 -5.04 -0.97
CA GLY A 329 -19.97 -6.08 -2.00
C GLY A 329 -21.23 -6.40 -2.80
N ASN A 330 -22.24 -5.50 -2.74
CA ASN A 330 -23.53 -5.62 -3.40
C ASN A 330 -23.61 -4.80 -4.72
N SER A 331 -22.57 -4.02 -5.06
CA SER A 331 -22.55 -3.24 -6.30
C SER A 331 -22.45 -4.15 -7.53
N ARG A 332 -22.88 -3.61 -8.68
CA ARG A 332 -22.73 -4.23 -9.99
C ARG A 332 -21.27 -4.52 -10.35
N PHE A 333 -20.35 -3.68 -9.88
CA PHE A 333 -18.92 -3.78 -10.15
C PHE A 333 -18.16 -4.05 -8.85
N SER A 334 -16.95 -4.61 -8.97
CA SER A 334 -16.10 -4.95 -7.83
C SER A 334 -15.57 -3.74 -7.04
N ASP A 335 -15.59 -2.57 -7.67
CA ASP A 335 -15.26 -1.28 -7.08
C ASP A 335 -16.07 -0.17 -7.78
N ALA A 336 -16.02 1.06 -7.27
CA ALA A 336 -16.64 2.21 -7.93
C ALA A 336 -16.14 2.33 -9.38
N ASN A 337 -17.06 2.41 -10.36
CA ASN A 337 -16.69 2.48 -11.77
C ASN A 337 -16.04 3.82 -12.11
N THR A 338 -14.70 3.83 -12.13
CA THR A 338 -13.87 5.01 -12.42
C THR A 338 -13.58 5.24 -13.91
N LEU A 339 -14.03 4.35 -14.81
CA LEU A 339 -13.72 4.46 -16.24
C LEU A 339 -14.97 4.38 -17.12
N PHE A 340 -15.40 5.55 -17.61
CA PHE A 340 -16.44 5.68 -18.63
C PHE A 340 -15.89 6.47 -19.83
N LEU A 341 -16.08 5.97 -21.06
CA LEU A 341 -15.45 6.55 -22.25
C LEU A 341 -16.26 7.66 -22.93
N GLY A 342 -17.58 7.73 -22.71
CA GLY A 342 -18.47 8.69 -23.37
C GLY A 342 -18.95 8.28 -24.76
N TYR A 343 -20.26 8.26 -24.97
CA TYR A 343 -20.85 7.93 -26.26
C TYR A 343 -20.51 8.99 -27.31
N GLY A 344 -20.64 10.28 -26.96
CA GLY A 344 -20.28 11.39 -27.84
C GLY A 344 -18.80 11.34 -28.23
N ILE A 345 -17.92 11.08 -27.25
CA ILE A 345 -16.48 10.96 -27.44
C ILE A 345 -16.16 9.82 -28.41
N LEU A 346 -16.73 8.63 -28.20
CA LEU A 346 -16.50 7.46 -29.05
C LEU A 346 -16.94 7.71 -30.50
N VAL A 347 -18.10 8.33 -30.72
CA VAL A 347 -18.60 8.64 -32.06
C VAL A 347 -17.67 9.61 -32.79
N VAL A 348 -17.26 10.72 -32.16
CA VAL A 348 -16.40 11.70 -32.81
C VAL A 348 -14.96 11.18 -32.97
N ALA A 349 -14.47 10.39 -32.03
CA ALA A 349 -13.18 9.70 -32.15
C ALA A 349 -13.19 8.72 -33.33
N LEU A 350 -14.27 7.95 -33.52
CA LEU A 350 -14.44 7.04 -34.66
C LEU A 350 -14.42 7.81 -35.99
N ILE A 351 -15.09 8.96 -36.08
CA ILE A 351 -14.99 9.85 -37.26
C ILE A 351 -13.53 10.24 -37.50
N GLY A 352 -12.80 10.63 -36.46
CA GLY A 352 -11.37 10.94 -36.53
C GLY A 352 -10.53 9.78 -37.10
N VAL A 353 -10.77 8.56 -36.62
CA VAL A 353 -10.11 7.33 -37.11
C VAL A 353 -10.44 7.08 -38.58
N VAL A 354 -11.71 7.14 -38.97
CA VAL A 354 -12.18 6.82 -40.33
C VAL A 354 -11.67 7.83 -41.34
N VAL A 355 -11.69 9.12 -41.01
CA VAL A 355 -11.28 10.20 -41.90
C VAL A 355 -9.75 10.30 -42.00
N ARG A 356 -9.02 9.98 -40.93
CA ARG A 356 -7.57 10.15 -40.84
C ARG A 356 -6.81 8.86 -40.52
N ARG A 357 -7.23 7.75 -41.12
CA ARG A 357 -6.68 6.39 -40.90
C ARG A 357 -5.17 6.29 -40.80
N ARG A 358 -4.39 7.06 -41.57
CA ARG A 358 -2.92 6.99 -41.49
C ARG A 358 -2.39 7.55 -40.18
N VAL A 359 -2.74 8.79 -39.86
CA VAL A 359 -2.21 9.51 -38.68
C VAL A 359 -2.92 9.05 -37.40
N ALA A 360 -4.20 8.68 -37.50
CA ALA A 360 -4.99 8.17 -36.39
C ALA A 360 -4.54 6.79 -35.89
N LYS A 361 -3.76 6.01 -36.66
CA LYS A 361 -3.33 4.65 -36.28
C LYS A 361 -2.60 4.61 -34.94
N VAL A 362 -1.70 5.55 -34.68
CA VAL A 362 -0.91 5.59 -33.43
C VAL A 362 -1.83 5.75 -32.23
N TRP A 363 -2.79 6.67 -32.35
CA TRP A 363 -3.76 6.97 -31.30
C TRP A 363 -4.82 5.89 -31.16
N LEU A 364 -5.25 5.26 -32.26
CA LEU A 364 -6.13 4.09 -32.22
C LEU A 364 -5.47 2.92 -31.48
N TRP A 365 -4.21 2.62 -31.78
CA TRP A 365 -3.48 1.59 -31.04
C TRP A 365 -3.25 1.99 -29.59
N SER A 366 -3.05 3.27 -29.29
CA SER A 366 -3.02 3.76 -27.91
C SER A 366 -4.34 3.46 -27.20
N VAL A 367 -5.48 3.77 -27.82
CA VAL A 367 -6.81 3.46 -27.29
C VAL A 367 -6.95 1.96 -27.04
N VAL A 368 -6.62 1.11 -28.03
CA VAL A 368 -6.73 -0.36 -27.89
C VAL A 368 -5.85 -0.88 -26.75
N ILE A 369 -4.57 -0.51 -26.72
CA ILE A 369 -3.62 -0.99 -25.71
C ILE A 369 -4.02 -0.54 -24.31
N PHE A 370 -4.34 0.75 -24.14
CA PHE A 370 -4.72 1.26 -22.81
C PHE A 370 -6.07 0.76 -22.35
N THR A 371 -7.03 0.51 -23.25
CA THR A 371 -8.26 -0.20 -22.90
C THR A 371 -7.95 -1.60 -22.39
N ILE A 372 -7.17 -2.40 -23.13
CA ILE A 372 -6.81 -3.77 -22.72
C ILE A 372 -6.08 -3.78 -21.38
N LEU A 373 -5.12 -2.88 -21.18
CA LEU A 373 -4.41 -2.77 -19.89
C LEU A 373 -5.33 -2.31 -18.76
N SER A 374 -6.33 -1.47 -19.04
CA SER A 374 -7.28 -1.02 -18.03
C SER A 374 -8.23 -2.10 -17.54
N LEU A 375 -8.49 -3.12 -18.36
CA LEU A 375 -9.32 -4.28 -18.00
C LEU A 375 -8.64 -5.23 -17.00
N GLY A 376 -7.36 -5.00 -16.68
CA GLY A 376 -6.63 -5.73 -15.65
C GLY A 376 -6.18 -7.13 -16.05
N PRO A 377 -5.78 -7.98 -15.08
CA PRO A 377 -5.16 -9.27 -15.35
C PRO A 377 -6.14 -10.31 -15.93
N LEU A 378 -7.42 -10.22 -15.58
CA LEU A 378 -8.48 -11.10 -16.08
C LEU A 378 -9.61 -10.25 -16.66
N LEU A 379 -10.16 -10.67 -17.78
CA LEU A 379 -11.33 -10.01 -18.36
C LEU A 379 -12.52 -10.09 -17.42
N THR A 380 -13.03 -8.92 -17.00
CA THR A 380 -14.23 -8.80 -16.18
C THR A 380 -15.36 -8.19 -17.00
N ILE A 381 -16.52 -8.87 -17.02
CA ILE A 381 -17.73 -8.44 -17.73
C ILE A 381 -18.89 -8.46 -16.75
N ASN A 382 -19.48 -7.29 -16.49
CA ASN A 382 -20.64 -7.15 -15.62
C ASN A 382 -20.42 -7.79 -14.22
N GLY A 383 -19.25 -7.55 -13.63
CA GLY A 383 -18.85 -8.05 -12.32
C GLY A 383 -18.35 -9.50 -12.30
N GLN A 384 -18.34 -10.19 -13.45
CA GLN A 384 -17.94 -11.60 -13.54
C GLN A 384 -16.62 -11.76 -14.31
N ASN A 385 -15.71 -12.57 -13.76
CA ASN A 385 -14.44 -12.93 -14.40
C ASN A 385 -14.28 -14.45 -14.64
N ARG A 386 -15.24 -15.23 -14.12
CA ARG A 386 -15.40 -16.67 -14.37
C ARG A 386 -16.63 -16.87 -15.23
N PHE A 387 -16.48 -17.67 -16.29
CA PHE A 387 -17.52 -17.90 -17.27
C PHE A 387 -17.75 -19.41 -17.42
N ASP A 388 -19.01 -19.84 -17.42
CA ASP A 388 -19.38 -21.22 -17.69
C ASP A 388 -19.55 -21.44 -19.20
N LEU A 389 -18.73 -22.32 -19.78
CA LEU A 389 -18.82 -22.77 -21.17
C LEU A 389 -19.25 -24.24 -21.21
N ASP A 390 -20.54 -24.49 -20.99
CA ASP A 390 -21.16 -25.83 -21.04
C ASP A 390 -20.56 -26.80 -20.00
N GLY A 391 -20.47 -26.36 -18.74
CA GLY A 391 -19.92 -27.13 -17.62
C GLY A 391 -18.42 -26.94 -17.41
N ILE A 392 -17.76 -26.12 -18.23
CA ILE A 392 -16.33 -25.79 -18.09
C ILE A 392 -16.19 -24.34 -17.60
N GLU A 393 -15.76 -24.17 -16.35
CA GLU A 393 -15.42 -22.85 -15.81
C GLU A 393 -14.11 -22.36 -16.44
N VAL A 394 -14.18 -21.21 -17.12
CA VAL A 394 -13.01 -20.58 -17.78
C VAL A 394 -12.81 -19.14 -17.30
N THR A 395 -11.56 -18.69 -17.36
CA THR A 395 -11.16 -17.28 -17.19
C THR A 395 -10.32 -16.84 -18.38
N PHE A 396 -10.35 -15.56 -18.72
CA PHE A 396 -9.59 -15.02 -19.85
C PHE A 396 -8.47 -14.10 -19.35
N PRO A 397 -7.21 -14.58 -19.28
CA PRO A 397 -6.08 -13.73 -18.91
C PRO A 397 -5.78 -12.68 -19.98
N LEU A 398 -5.44 -11.48 -19.53
CA LEU A 398 -5.14 -10.33 -20.38
C LEU A 398 -3.67 -9.89 -20.24
N PRO A 399 -3.13 -9.10 -21.19
CA PRO A 399 -1.72 -8.67 -21.18
C PRO A 399 -1.24 -7.95 -19.91
N PHE A 400 -2.13 -7.35 -19.11
CA PHE A 400 -1.75 -6.76 -17.83
C PHE A 400 -1.06 -7.78 -16.90
N THR A 401 -1.45 -9.06 -16.98
CA THR A 401 -0.85 -10.17 -16.22
C THR A 401 0.67 -10.23 -16.37
N LEU A 402 1.20 -9.86 -17.54
CA LEU A 402 2.64 -9.85 -17.79
C LEU A 402 3.36 -8.77 -16.98
N LEU A 403 2.70 -7.65 -16.65
CA LEU A 403 3.31 -6.54 -15.92
C LEU A 403 3.63 -6.92 -14.47
N HIS A 404 2.86 -7.83 -13.88
CA HIS A 404 3.07 -8.32 -12.52
C HIS A 404 4.38 -9.11 -12.37
N TYR A 405 4.88 -9.72 -13.44
CA TYR A 405 6.12 -10.48 -13.43
C TYR A 405 7.36 -9.66 -13.81
N ILE A 406 7.19 -8.37 -14.13
CA ILE A 406 8.30 -7.48 -14.45
C ILE A 406 8.65 -6.67 -13.19
N PRO A 407 9.85 -6.83 -12.61
CA PRO A 407 10.26 -6.05 -11.44
C PRO A 407 10.08 -4.55 -11.66
N VAL A 408 9.73 -3.82 -10.61
CA VAL A 408 9.41 -2.38 -10.61
C VAL A 408 8.07 -2.06 -11.29
N LEU A 409 7.73 -2.70 -12.42
CA LEU A 409 6.41 -2.52 -13.05
C LEU A 409 5.29 -3.20 -12.27
N ASN A 410 5.61 -4.29 -11.56
CA ASN A 410 4.69 -5.00 -10.67
C ASN A 410 4.12 -4.14 -9.53
N ALA A 411 4.80 -3.04 -9.18
CA ALA A 411 4.29 -2.06 -8.22
C ALA A 411 3.06 -1.27 -8.75
N ASN A 412 2.84 -1.24 -10.06
CA ASN A 412 1.64 -0.66 -10.66
C ASN A 412 0.47 -1.67 -10.66
N ARG A 413 -0.23 -1.76 -9.53
CA ARG A 413 -1.27 -2.76 -9.27
C ARG A 413 -2.70 -2.36 -9.63
N VAL A 414 -2.94 -1.15 -10.14
CA VAL A 414 -4.31 -0.60 -10.27
C VAL A 414 -4.64 -0.37 -11.76
N PRO A 415 -5.20 -1.39 -12.46
CA PRO A 415 -5.35 -1.35 -13.91
C PRO A 415 -6.22 -0.22 -14.42
N ASN A 416 -7.36 0.08 -13.76
CA ASN A 416 -8.31 1.10 -14.23
C ASN A 416 -7.66 2.48 -14.49
N ARG A 417 -6.53 2.78 -13.84
CA ARG A 417 -5.75 4.02 -14.01
C ARG A 417 -5.10 4.18 -15.38
N PHE A 418 -4.93 3.10 -16.16
CA PHE A 418 -4.62 3.20 -17.59
C PHE A 418 -5.69 3.97 -18.40
N GLY A 419 -6.86 4.24 -17.80
CA GLY A 419 -7.84 5.21 -18.27
C GLY A 419 -7.29 6.62 -18.49
N ILE A 420 -6.24 7.04 -17.77
CA ILE A 420 -5.62 8.38 -17.91
C ILE A 420 -4.96 8.56 -19.29
N PRO A 421 -3.98 7.72 -19.70
CA PRO A 421 -3.42 7.81 -21.05
C PRO A 421 -4.45 7.43 -22.14
N LEU A 422 -5.43 6.58 -21.84
CA LEU A 422 -6.54 6.25 -22.74
C LEU A 422 -7.38 7.50 -23.12
N THR A 423 -7.80 8.29 -22.13
CA THR A 423 -8.60 9.51 -22.37
C THR A 423 -7.83 10.56 -23.15
N LEU A 424 -6.50 10.67 -22.97
CA LEU A 424 -5.65 11.53 -23.81
C LEU A 424 -5.66 11.08 -25.27
N ALA A 425 -5.52 9.77 -25.53
CA ALA A 425 -5.55 9.23 -26.89
C ALA A 425 -6.92 9.45 -27.57
N LEU A 426 -8.02 9.26 -26.83
CA LEU A 426 -9.37 9.57 -27.29
C LEU A 426 -9.52 11.06 -27.62
N ALA A 427 -9.04 11.96 -26.76
CA ALA A 427 -9.10 13.40 -27.00
C ALA A 427 -8.37 13.80 -28.30
N VAL A 428 -7.23 13.18 -28.62
CA VAL A 428 -6.54 13.41 -29.90
C VAL A 428 -7.37 12.96 -31.09
N LEU A 429 -7.99 11.78 -31.02
CA LEU A 429 -8.88 11.27 -32.08
C LEU A 429 -10.12 12.16 -32.26
N VAL A 430 -10.72 12.63 -31.16
CA VAL A 430 -11.79 13.63 -31.18
C VAL A 430 -11.33 14.90 -31.89
N GLY A 431 -10.11 15.37 -31.60
CA GLY A 431 -9.51 16.52 -32.28
C GLY A 431 -9.46 16.35 -33.81
N TYR A 432 -9.11 15.15 -34.30
CA TYR A 432 -9.14 14.85 -35.73
C TYR A 432 -10.56 14.84 -36.33
N GLY A 433 -11.52 14.27 -35.60
CA GLY A 433 -12.94 14.23 -36.01
C GLY A 433 -13.56 15.63 -36.05
N ALA A 434 -13.37 16.41 -34.98
CA ALA A 434 -13.83 17.79 -34.87
C ALA A 434 -13.21 18.67 -35.97
N ALA A 435 -11.92 18.53 -36.24
CA ALA A 435 -11.25 19.26 -37.32
C ALA A 435 -11.89 18.96 -38.69
N TRP A 436 -12.25 17.70 -38.97
CA TRP A 436 -12.91 17.35 -40.23
C TRP A 436 -14.33 17.94 -40.34
N LEU A 437 -15.12 17.87 -39.27
CA LEU A 437 -16.46 18.45 -39.23
C LEU A 437 -16.43 19.97 -39.44
N LEU A 438 -15.50 20.65 -38.77
CA LEU A 438 -15.33 22.10 -38.88
C LEU A 438 -14.83 22.53 -40.27
N GLN A 439 -13.99 21.73 -40.94
CA GLN A 439 -13.56 21.98 -42.32
C GLN A 439 -14.73 21.98 -43.32
N LYS A 440 -15.82 21.25 -43.05
CA LYS A 440 -17.00 21.22 -43.93
C LYS A 440 -17.76 22.55 -43.97
N VAL A 441 -17.75 23.29 -42.86
CA VAL A 441 -18.47 24.56 -42.72
C VAL A 441 -17.56 25.79 -42.85
N GLN A 442 -16.25 25.61 -42.67
CA GLN A 442 -15.24 26.65 -42.85
C GLN A 442 -14.06 26.13 -43.70
N PRO A 443 -14.22 26.03 -45.03
CA PRO A 443 -13.14 25.61 -45.92
C PRO A 443 -12.01 26.65 -45.94
N GLU A 444 -10.75 26.19 -46.08
CA GLU A 444 -9.55 27.04 -46.04
C GLU A 444 -9.54 28.15 -47.11
N THR A 445 -10.27 27.97 -48.21
CA THR A 445 -10.35 28.89 -49.35
C THR A 445 -11.42 29.99 -49.22
N ALA A 446 -12.30 29.94 -48.20
CA ALA A 446 -13.44 30.85 -48.07
C ALA A 446 -13.59 31.41 -46.64
N SER A 447 -12.74 32.38 -46.26
CA SER A 447 -12.75 33.02 -44.94
C SER A 447 -13.85 34.09 -44.77
N LYS A 448 -15.10 33.78 -45.19
CA LYS A 448 -16.25 34.67 -44.96
C LYS A 448 -16.60 34.72 -43.46
N PRO A 449 -17.02 35.89 -42.92
CA PRO A 449 -17.38 36.03 -41.50
C PRO A 449 -18.49 35.07 -41.06
N THR A 450 -19.46 34.76 -41.93
CA THR A 450 -20.52 33.77 -41.69
C THR A 450 -19.97 32.37 -41.37
N GLY A 451 -18.90 31.93 -42.04
CA GLY A 451 -18.28 30.63 -41.80
C GLY A 451 -17.62 30.53 -40.41
N ARG A 452 -17.10 31.65 -39.88
CA ARG A 452 -16.54 31.71 -38.51
C ARG A 452 -17.63 31.55 -37.45
N ILE A 453 -18.79 32.17 -37.67
CA ILE A 453 -19.95 32.06 -36.75
C ILE A 453 -20.46 30.62 -36.74
N ILE A 454 -20.68 30.02 -37.92
CA ILE A 454 -21.15 28.63 -38.04
C ILE A 454 -20.15 27.66 -37.40
N ALA A 455 -18.84 27.83 -37.63
CA ALA A 455 -17.82 27.00 -36.99
C ALA A 455 -17.84 27.14 -35.46
N SER A 456 -18.08 28.35 -34.92
CA SER A 456 -18.18 28.58 -33.48
C SER A 456 -19.44 27.95 -32.88
N LEU A 457 -20.58 28.04 -33.57
CA LEU A 457 -21.82 27.38 -33.17
C LEU A 457 -21.69 25.85 -33.22
N LEU A 458 -21.07 25.30 -34.26
CA LEU A 458 -20.77 23.88 -34.36
C LEU A 458 -19.80 23.43 -33.27
N THR A 459 -18.82 24.26 -32.90
CA THR A 459 -17.92 23.98 -31.77
C THR A 459 -18.70 23.92 -30.46
N ALA A 460 -19.61 24.86 -30.20
CA ALA A 460 -20.47 24.84 -29.02
C ALA A 460 -21.37 23.60 -29.00
N LEU A 461 -21.97 23.23 -30.14
CA LEU A 461 -22.78 22.01 -30.27
C LEU A 461 -21.96 20.75 -30.00
N LEU A 462 -20.72 20.67 -30.53
CA LEU A 462 -19.81 19.57 -30.26
C LEU A 462 -19.45 19.48 -28.79
N LEU A 463 -19.19 20.61 -28.12
CA LEU A 463 -18.94 20.60 -26.67
C LEU A 463 -20.15 20.08 -25.88
N VAL A 464 -21.36 20.52 -26.22
CA VAL A 464 -22.58 20.01 -25.57
C VAL A 464 -22.70 18.50 -25.79
N LEU A 465 -22.55 18.02 -27.03
CA LEU A 465 -22.62 16.59 -27.35
C LEU A 465 -21.55 15.76 -26.60
N LEU A 466 -20.32 16.26 -26.57
CA LEU A 466 -19.17 15.54 -26.03
C LEU A 466 -19.09 15.56 -24.50
N LEU A 467 -19.66 16.59 -23.87
CA LEU A 467 -19.64 16.74 -22.41
C LEU A 467 -20.97 16.34 -21.76
N PHE A 468 -22.03 16.13 -22.55
CA PHE A 468 -23.35 15.73 -22.03
C PHE A 468 -23.25 14.45 -21.19
N ASP A 469 -22.70 13.37 -21.74
CA ASP A 469 -22.55 12.11 -21.01
C ASP A 469 -21.37 12.12 -20.02
N GLN A 470 -20.53 13.16 -20.06
CA GLN A 470 -19.41 13.35 -19.12
C GLN A 470 -19.79 14.15 -17.87
N PHE A 471 -21.02 14.63 -17.81
CA PHE A 471 -21.49 15.58 -16.81
C PHE A 471 -21.57 14.95 -15.42
N SER A 472 -21.09 15.65 -14.39
CA SER A 472 -21.06 15.19 -12.99
C SER A 472 -21.38 16.36 -12.07
N LEU A 473 -22.67 16.65 -11.89
CA LEU A 473 -23.15 17.91 -11.31
C LEU A 473 -24.42 17.68 -10.48
N PRO A 474 -24.44 18.09 -9.19
CA PRO A 474 -23.35 18.70 -8.44
C PRO A 474 -22.21 17.71 -8.16
N LEU A 475 -20.97 18.21 -8.14
CA LEU A 475 -19.84 17.45 -7.65
C LEU A 475 -19.94 17.33 -6.12
N PRO A 476 -19.76 16.14 -5.51
CA PRO A 476 -19.81 16.00 -4.07
C PRO A 476 -18.63 16.74 -3.42
N LEU A 477 -18.93 17.39 -2.30
CA LEU A 477 -17.97 18.17 -1.52
C LEU A 477 -17.94 17.67 -0.08
N THR A 478 -16.74 17.56 0.47
CA THR A 478 -16.49 17.34 1.89
C THR A 478 -16.30 18.69 2.59
N ASP A 479 -16.88 18.84 3.78
CA ASP A 479 -16.62 19.98 4.66
C ASP A 479 -15.19 19.91 5.21
N ALA A 480 -14.40 20.94 4.91
CA ALA A 480 -13.00 21.07 5.33
C ALA A 480 -12.84 22.06 6.49
N ARG A 481 -13.93 22.53 7.11
CA ARG A 481 -13.83 23.32 8.35
C ARG A 481 -13.36 22.41 9.49
N VAL A 482 -12.41 22.91 10.26
CA VAL A 482 -11.90 22.22 11.45
C VAL A 482 -12.71 22.68 12.67
N PRO A 483 -13.21 21.77 13.52
CA PRO A 483 -13.90 22.16 14.75
C PRO A 483 -13.04 23.04 15.67
N ASP A 484 -13.67 24.04 16.31
CA ASP A 484 -12.99 25.06 17.11
C ASP A 484 -12.19 24.49 18.30
N VAL A 485 -12.60 23.32 18.82
CA VAL A 485 -11.86 22.59 19.86
C VAL A 485 -10.39 22.37 19.49
N TYR A 486 -10.05 22.11 18.23
CA TYR A 486 -8.66 21.88 17.82
C TYR A 486 -7.83 23.16 17.82
N ALA A 487 -8.43 24.32 17.55
CA ALA A 487 -7.74 25.60 17.66
C ALA A 487 -7.44 25.94 19.13
N GLN A 488 -8.37 25.61 20.04
CA GLN A 488 -8.20 25.80 21.49
C GLN A 488 -7.10 24.89 22.04
N ILE A 489 -7.17 23.59 21.73
CA ILE A 489 -6.13 22.61 22.09
C ILE A 489 -4.76 22.98 21.48
N GLY A 490 -4.74 23.41 20.22
CA GLY A 490 -3.51 23.81 19.53
C GLY A 490 -2.83 25.04 20.12
N ALA A 491 -3.58 25.91 20.81
CA ALA A 491 -3.07 27.13 21.43
C ALA A 491 -2.39 26.89 22.79
N GLU A 492 -2.53 25.71 23.38
CA GLU A 492 -1.90 25.40 24.67
C GLU A 492 -0.36 25.39 24.57
N PRO A 493 0.38 25.81 25.59
CA PRO A 493 1.84 25.86 25.52
C PRO A 493 2.50 24.49 25.77
N ASP A 494 1.80 23.56 26.44
CA ASP A 494 2.36 22.26 26.84
C ASP A 494 2.52 21.33 25.62
N ASP A 495 3.52 20.44 25.69
CA ASP A 495 3.64 19.32 24.75
C ASP A 495 2.84 18.11 25.25
N PHE A 496 1.96 17.61 24.40
CA PHE A 496 1.11 16.45 24.68
C PHE A 496 0.61 15.81 23.39
N THR A 497 0.09 14.59 23.54
CA THR A 497 -0.50 13.77 22.48
C THR A 497 -2.02 13.80 22.59
N LEU A 498 -2.70 13.70 21.44
CA LEU A 498 -4.15 13.55 21.35
C LEU A 498 -4.56 12.10 21.09
N MET A 499 -5.50 11.61 21.89
CA MET A 499 -6.28 10.42 21.56
C MET A 499 -7.61 10.86 20.96
N GLN A 500 -8.04 10.23 19.88
CA GLN A 500 -9.27 10.61 19.17
C GLN A 500 -10.13 9.38 18.91
N LEU A 501 -11.45 9.54 18.94
CA LEU A 501 -12.40 8.53 18.48
C LEU A 501 -13.15 9.04 17.23
N PRO A 502 -13.31 8.20 16.19
CA PRO A 502 -12.81 6.83 16.11
C PRO A 502 -11.27 6.75 16.06
N LEU A 503 -10.69 5.71 16.67
CA LEU A 503 -9.26 5.60 16.95
C LEU A 503 -8.43 5.15 15.74
N GLY A 504 -9.05 4.43 14.81
CA GLY A 504 -8.37 3.45 13.97
C GLY A 504 -7.22 3.93 13.08
N TRP A 505 -6.43 2.95 12.65
CA TRP A 505 -5.30 3.09 11.72
C TRP A 505 -5.65 2.49 10.37
N ARG A 506 -5.29 3.18 9.28
CA ARG A 506 -5.58 2.72 7.92
C ARG A 506 -4.33 2.59 7.06
N ASN A 507 -4.31 1.54 6.23
CA ASN A 507 -3.44 1.45 5.06
C ASN A 507 -4.25 1.05 3.82
N SER A 508 -3.59 0.82 2.68
CA SER A 508 -4.30 0.48 1.43
C SER A 508 -4.95 -0.91 1.39
N TYR A 509 -4.76 -1.74 2.42
CA TYR A 509 -5.22 -3.14 2.46
C TYR A 509 -6.20 -3.41 3.61
N GLY A 510 -6.24 -2.54 4.62
CA GLY A 510 -7.11 -2.74 5.76
C GLY A 510 -7.04 -1.62 6.78
N THR A 511 -7.83 -1.83 7.83
CA THR A 511 -7.93 -0.94 8.98
C THR A 511 -7.79 -1.74 10.26
N LEU A 512 -7.20 -1.13 11.29
CA LEU A 512 -7.29 -1.57 12.68
C LEU A 512 -8.19 -0.55 13.39
N GLY A 513 -9.41 -0.94 13.78
CA GLY A 513 -10.44 -0.03 14.28
C GLY A 513 -11.20 0.71 13.17
N ALA A 514 -12.19 1.51 13.56
CA ALA A 514 -12.92 2.36 12.62
C ALA A 514 -12.04 3.54 12.20
N GLU A 515 -12.01 3.88 10.91
CA GLU A 515 -11.18 4.97 10.40
C GLU A 515 -12.01 6.22 10.05
N ARG A 516 -11.45 7.38 10.38
CA ARG A 516 -11.86 8.69 9.88
C ARG A 516 -10.63 9.49 9.51
N THR A 517 -10.12 9.30 8.29
CA THR A 517 -8.90 9.96 7.77
C THR A 517 -8.96 11.50 7.86
N GLN A 518 -10.16 12.10 7.91
CA GLN A 518 -10.36 13.53 8.20
C GLN A 518 -9.67 14.00 9.51
N LEU A 519 -9.56 13.15 10.52
CA LEU A 519 -8.90 13.48 11.79
C LEU A 519 -7.42 13.78 11.62
N GLN A 520 -6.75 13.11 10.68
CA GLN A 520 -5.37 13.44 10.32
C GLN A 520 -5.27 14.85 9.73
N TYR A 521 -6.25 15.27 8.92
CA TYR A 521 -6.29 16.65 8.40
C TYR A 521 -6.39 17.71 9.52
N TYR A 522 -7.14 17.44 10.59
CA TYR A 522 -7.27 18.37 11.73
C TYR A 522 -5.95 18.65 12.46
N GLN A 523 -4.95 17.78 12.30
CA GLN A 523 -3.58 18.03 12.74
C GLN A 523 -2.97 19.30 12.16
N SER A 524 -3.46 19.77 11.02
CA SER A 524 -3.04 21.06 10.44
C SER A 524 -3.33 22.26 11.33
N VAL A 525 -4.26 22.13 12.28
CA VAL A 525 -4.64 23.16 13.24
C VAL A 525 -4.02 22.91 14.61
N HIS A 526 -4.19 21.70 15.17
CA HIS A 526 -3.72 21.43 16.53
C HIS A 526 -2.21 21.14 16.63
N GLN A 527 -1.58 20.68 15.53
CA GLN A 527 -0.14 20.42 15.43
C GLN A 527 0.42 19.54 16.57
N ARG A 528 -0.38 18.58 17.05
CA ARG A 528 0.02 17.63 18.11
C ARG A 528 0.21 16.23 17.54
N PRO A 529 1.09 15.42 18.15
CA PRO A 529 1.09 13.99 17.92
C PRO A 529 -0.28 13.37 18.19
N MET A 530 -0.63 12.36 17.40
CA MET A 530 -1.83 11.57 17.56
C MET A 530 -1.55 10.09 17.33
N LEU A 531 -2.31 9.23 18.01
CA LEU A 531 -2.15 7.78 17.92
C LEU A 531 -2.50 7.27 16.52
N GLY A 532 -3.72 7.55 16.05
CA GLY A 532 -4.25 7.12 14.75
C GLY A 532 -3.52 7.73 13.54
N GLY A 533 -3.89 7.26 12.35
CA GLY A 533 -3.39 7.82 11.09
C GLY A 533 -3.66 6.96 9.86
N ASN A 534 -3.46 7.56 8.69
CA ASN A 534 -3.56 6.93 7.38
C ASN A 534 -2.20 6.87 6.69
N THR A 535 -1.87 5.69 6.15
CA THR A 535 -0.72 5.47 5.26
C THR A 535 -1.15 4.68 4.01
N SER A 536 -0.24 4.43 3.07
CA SER A 536 -0.53 3.57 1.91
C SER A 536 0.07 2.19 2.10
N ARG A 537 1.31 2.10 2.58
CA ARG A 537 1.98 0.86 2.99
C ARG A 537 2.71 1.09 4.31
N ASN A 538 2.77 0.05 5.14
CA ASN A 538 3.53 0.05 6.38
C ASN A 538 4.02 -1.37 6.68
N PRO A 539 5.13 -1.51 7.41
CA PRO A 539 5.51 -2.78 8.00
C PRO A 539 4.40 -3.31 8.92
N HIS A 540 4.22 -4.63 8.96
CA HIS A 540 3.17 -5.29 9.75
C HIS A 540 3.23 -4.88 11.24
N PHE A 541 4.45 -4.80 11.80
CA PHE A 541 4.67 -4.45 13.20
C PHE A 541 3.99 -3.15 13.65
N LYS A 542 3.76 -2.20 12.73
CA LYS A 542 3.09 -0.93 13.06
C LYS A 542 1.65 -1.15 13.53
N PHE A 543 0.92 -2.09 12.92
CA PHE A 543 -0.44 -2.44 13.35
C PHE A 543 -0.38 -3.43 14.50
N ASP A 544 0.53 -4.42 14.44
CA ASP A 544 0.67 -5.44 15.48
C ASP A 544 0.94 -4.82 16.86
N TYR A 545 1.76 -3.77 16.93
CA TYR A 545 2.02 -3.02 18.15
C TYR A 545 0.74 -2.50 18.81
N TYR A 546 -0.13 -1.80 18.07
CA TYR A 546 -1.38 -1.29 18.64
C TYR A 546 -2.37 -2.42 18.94
N ALA A 547 -2.40 -3.46 18.11
CA ALA A 547 -3.28 -4.61 18.32
C ALA A 547 -2.86 -5.47 19.53
N ALA A 548 -1.59 -5.42 19.94
CA ALA A 548 -1.10 -6.12 21.13
C ALA A 548 -1.61 -5.47 22.42
N ILE A 549 -1.78 -4.14 22.42
CA ILE A 549 -2.15 -3.35 23.61
C ILE A 549 -3.65 -3.53 23.94
N PRO A 550 -4.00 -4.13 25.11
CA PRO A 550 -5.40 -4.47 25.43
C PRO A 550 -6.41 -3.31 25.38
N LEU A 551 -6.01 -2.09 25.74
CA LEU A 551 -6.90 -0.92 25.71
C LEU A 551 -7.28 -0.56 24.26
N PHE A 552 -6.30 -0.52 23.37
CA PHE A 552 -6.54 -0.22 21.96
C PHE A 552 -7.29 -1.36 21.29
N ARG A 553 -6.95 -2.61 21.60
CA ARG A 553 -7.73 -3.78 21.16
C ARG A 553 -9.20 -3.66 21.57
N ALA A 554 -9.50 -3.40 22.84
CA ALA A 554 -10.87 -3.25 23.32
C ALA A 554 -11.66 -2.19 22.56
N ILE A 555 -11.07 -0.99 22.38
CA ILE A 555 -11.73 0.11 21.66
C ILE A 555 -11.93 -0.25 20.18
N THR A 556 -10.90 -0.75 19.50
CA THR A 556 -10.97 -1.06 18.06
C THR A 556 -11.90 -2.23 17.73
N GLU A 557 -11.99 -3.24 18.60
CA GLU A 557 -12.93 -4.34 18.44
C GLU A 557 -14.38 -3.85 18.61
N ALA A 558 -14.64 -3.01 19.63
CA ALA A 558 -15.94 -2.38 19.83
C ALA A 558 -16.34 -1.49 18.63
N GLU A 559 -15.39 -0.77 18.03
CA GLU A 559 -15.62 0.02 16.81
C GLU A 559 -16.04 -0.83 15.60
N LEU A 560 -15.59 -2.10 15.51
CA LEU A 560 -15.75 -2.99 14.36
C LEU A 560 -16.87 -4.05 14.49
N TYR A 561 -17.86 -3.82 15.37
CA TYR A 561 -18.93 -4.78 15.73
C TYR A 561 -18.45 -6.07 16.38
N ARG A 562 -17.23 -6.10 16.92
CA ARG A 562 -16.68 -7.31 17.53
C ARG A 562 -16.84 -7.24 19.04
N PRO A 563 -17.32 -8.31 19.69
CA PRO A 563 -17.42 -8.35 21.14
C PRO A 563 -16.03 -8.35 21.76
N VAL A 564 -15.86 -7.61 22.85
CA VAL A 564 -14.63 -7.59 23.63
C VAL A 564 -14.75 -8.61 24.77
N ASP A 565 -13.79 -9.53 24.89
CA ASP A 565 -13.79 -10.52 25.96
C ASP A 565 -13.43 -9.91 27.33
N GLU A 566 -13.85 -10.58 28.41
CA GLU A 566 -13.65 -10.07 29.78
C GLU A 566 -12.17 -9.94 30.18
N THR A 567 -11.29 -10.79 29.65
CA THR A 567 -9.84 -10.73 29.92
C THR A 567 -9.26 -9.46 29.32
N THR A 568 -9.55 -9.19 28.04
CA THR A 568 -9.11 -7.96 27.36
C THR A 568 -9.65 -6.72 28.09
N LEU A 569 -10.90 -6.72 28.55
CA LEU A 569 -11.48 -5.60 29.32
C LEU A 569 -10.79 -5.41 30.68
N ALA A 570 -10.50 -6.49 31.41
CA ALA A 570 -9.81 -6.42 32.69
C ALA A 570 -8.39 -5.86 32.52
N GLN A 571 -7.65 -6.36 31.53
CA GLN A 571 -6.32 -5.87 31.19
C GLN A 571 -6.34 -4.42 30.71
N ALA A 572 -7.33 -4.03 29.90
CA ALA A 572 -7.51 -2.66 29.44
C ALA A 572 -7.70 -1.69 30.63
N ARG A 573 -8.56 -2.03 31.60
CA ARG A 573 -8.75 -1.23 32.83
C ARG A 573 -7.47 -1.13 33.64
N GLN A 574 -6.72 -2.23 33.75
CA GLN A 574 -5.49 -2.27 34.55
C GLN A 574 -4.42 -1.30 34.03
N GLN A 575 -4.22 -1.21 32.72
CA GLN A 575 -3.12 -0.41 32.14
C GLN A 575 -3.53 1.01 31.70
N ALA A 576 -4.82 1.35 31.67
CA ALA A 576 -5.29 2.57 30.99
C ALA A 576 -4.62 3.85 31.51
N ALA A 577 -4.54 4.04 32.83
CA ALA A 577 -3.94 5.23 33.44
C ALA A 577 -2.44 5.37 33.11
N ASP A 578 -1.72 4.24 33.13
CA ASP A 578 -0.29 4.20 32.81
C ASP A 578 -0.04 4.49 31.33
N LEU A 579 -0.90 4.02 30.43
CA LEU A 579 -0.82 4.35 29.00
C LEU A 579 -1.02 5.85 28.73
N MET A 580 -1.93 6.50 29.46
CA MET A 580 -2.14 7.94 29.33
C MET A 580 -0.90 8.72 29.76
N ALA A 581 -0.20 8.27 30.80
CA ALA A 581 1.07 8.83 31.22
C ALA A 581 2.21 8.52 30.22
N LEU A 582 2.30 7.27 29.74
CA LEU A 582 3.31 6.78 28.81
C LEU A 582 3.30 7.60 27.51
N TYR A 583 2.16 7.68 26.85
CA TYR A 583 2.01 8.39 25.58
C TYR A 583 1.77 9.89 25.75
N ASN A 584 1.78 10.39 26.98
CA ASN A 584 1.51 11.79 27.33
C ASN A 584 0.18 12.28 26.73
N ILE A 585 -0.89 11.50 26.91
CA ILE A 585 -2.23 11.83 26.42
C ILE A 585 -2.86 12.86 27.35
N LYS A 586 -3.16 14.05 26.83
CA LYS A 586 -3.84 15.10 27.62
C LYS A 586 -5.34 15.16 27.35
N TYR A 587 -5.75 14.82 26.13
CA TYR A 587 -7.16 14.87 25.74
C TYR A 587 -7.60 13.61 25.00
N LEU A 588 -8.80 13.15 25.37
CA LEU A 588 -9.61 12.22 24.60
C LEU A 588 -10.67 13.02 23.83
N VAL A 589 -10.54 13.08 22.51
CA VAL A 589 -11.45 13.82 21.62
C VAL A 589 -12.40 12.84 20.94
N ILE A 590 -13.69 12.93 21.23
CA ILE A 590 -14.71 12.01 20.70
C ILE A 590 -15.54 12.73 19.64
N HIS A 591 -15.52 12.21 18.42
CA HIS A 591 -16.35 12.73 17.34
C HIS A 591 -17.66 11.98 17.22
N GLU A 592 -18.74 12.71 16.95
CA GLU A 592 -19.99 12.10 16.50
C GLU A 592 -19.82 11.37 15.16
N PRO A 593 -20.64 10.33 14.92
CA PRO A 593 -20.57 9.57 13.70
C PRO A 593 -21.03 10.40 12.50
N ILE A 594 -20.46 10.09 11.34
CA ILE A 594 -20.93 10.64 10.07
C ILE A 594 -22.06 9.75 9.56
N PRO A 595 -23.21 10.31 9.16
CA PRO A 595 -24.31 9.53 8.61
C PRO A 595 -23.86 8.61 7.46
N PHE A 596 -24.35 7.38 7.45
CA PHE A 596 -24.02 6.32 6.48
C PHE A 596 -22.58 5.79 6.53
N ARG A 597 -21.77 6.20 7.52
CA ARG A 597 -20.37 5.76 7.67
C ARG A 597 -20.26 4.67 8.74
N LYS A 598 -20.69 3.46 8.36
CA LYS A 598 -20.51 2.23 9.15
C LYS A 598 -19.03 1.78 9.16
N PRO A 599 -18.56 1.06 10.20
CA PRO A 599 -19.32 0.57 11.35
C PRO A 599 -19.57 1.61 12.45
N TYR A 600 -18.75 2.67 12.50
CA TYR A 600 -18.76 3.62 13.62
C TYR A 600 -20.10 4.31 13.86
N GLU A 601 -20.88 4.57 12.82
CA GLU A 601 -22.26 5.07 12.96
C GLU A 601 -23.11 4.21 13.91
N ASP A 602 -23.05 2.90 13.75
CA ASP A 602 -23.85 1.97 14.56
C ASP A 602 -23.17 1.68 15.92
N THR A 603 -21.84 1.71 15.99
CA THR A 603 -21.07 1.37 17.20
C THR A 603 -20.72 2.57 18.08
N TYR A 604 -21.00 3.80 17.64
CA TYR A 604 -20.61 5.05 18.31
C TYR A 604 -20.95 5.07 19.81
N LEU A 605 -22.20 4.77 20.17
CA LEU A 605 -22.65 4.84 21.57
C LEU A 605 -21.92 3.81 22.45
N SER A 606 -21.79 2.57 21.98
CA SER A 606 -21.06 1.53 22.72
C SER A 606 -19.57 1.84 22.83
N THR A 607 -18.94 2.31 21.76
CA THR A 607 -17.52 2.69 21.78
C THR A 607 -17.28 3.88 22.69
N ARG A 608 -18.15 4.91 22.64
CA ARG A 608 -18.07 6.08 23.52
C ARG A 608 -18.20 5.67 24.98
N MET A 609 -19.22 4.88 25.32
CA MET A 609 -19.42 4.42 26.71
C MET A 609 -18.24 3.59 27.20
N LEU A 610 -17.71 2.68 26.37
CA LEU A 610 -16.55 1.87 26.72
C LEU A 610 -15.31 2.73 26.93
N ALA A 611 -15.03 3.68 26.04
CA ALA A 611 -13.86 4.54 26.18
C ALA A 611 -13.91 5.40 27.45
N LEU A 612 -15.08 5.93 27.80
CA LEU A 612 -15.29 6.70 29.04
C LEU A 612 -15.30 5.83 30.30
N ASP A 613 -15.61 4.53 30.20
CA ASP A 613 -15.45 3.56 31.32
C ASP A 613 -13.97 3.20 31.56
N LEU A 614 -13.19 3.08 30.48
CA LEU A 614 -11.81 2.59 30.55
C LEU A 614 -10.77 3.70 30.80
N ILE A 615 -10.94 4.88 30.19
CA ILE A 615 -9.91 5.94 30.19
C ILE A 615 -10.16 6.90 31.35
N PRO A 616 -9.20 7.10 32.27
CA PRO A 616 -9.36 8.09 33.35
C PRO A 616 -9.47 9.51 32.77
N HIS A 617 -10.57 10.19 33.09
CA HIS A 617 -10.84 11.53 32.57
C HIS A 617 -11.68 12.36 33.55
N GLN A 618 -11.69 13.68 33.36
CA GLN A 618 -12.65 14.55 34.05
C GLN A 618 -14.08 14.23 33.60
N PRO A 619 -15.07 14.26 34.51
CA PRO A 619 -16.43 13.78 34.21
C PRO A 619 -17.15 14.59 33.13
N GLU A 620 -16.87 15.89 33.05
CA GLU A 620 -17.45 16.79 32.06
C GLU A 620 -16.43 17.10 30.95
N PRO A 621 -16.88 17.30 29.69
CA PRO A 621 -15.99 17.73 28.62
C PRO A 621 -15.45 19.14 28.93
N VAL A 622 -14.13 19.32 28.74
CA VAL A 622 -13.47 20.62 28.92
C VAL A 622 -13.59 21.50 27.68
N TYR A 623 -13.83 20.89 26.52
CA TYR A 623 -14.16 21.57 25.28
C TYR A 623 -15.32 20.87 24.58
N GLU A 624 -16.19 21.67 23.98
CA GLU A 624 -17.34 21.18 23.22
C GLU A 624 -17.57 22.04 21.97
N SER A 625 -17.86 21.38 20.86
CA SER A 625 -18.26 22.00 19.60
C SER A 625 -19.27 21.08 18.89
N PRO A 626 -20.08 21.57 17.94
CA PRO A 626 -21.02 20.70 17.24
C PRO A 626 -20.33 19.47 16.64
N GLY A 627 -20.79 18.27 17.03
CA GLY A 627 -20.25 17.00 16.54
C GLY A 627 -18.94 16.53 17.20
N VAL A 628 -18.40 17.23 18.20
CA VAL A 628 -17.15 16.82 18.87
C VAL A 628 -17.07 17.30 20.33
N GLN A 629 -16.62 16.42 21.21
CA GLN A 629 -16.34 16.70 22.62
C GLN A 629 -14.89 16.33 22.95
N ALA A 630 -14.23 17.10 23.82
CA ALA A 630 -12.91 16.73 24.35
C ALA A 630 -12.93 16.66 25.87
N PHE A 631 -12.43 15.55 26.40
CA PHE A 631 -12.31 15.27 27.82
C PHE A 631 -10.85 15.40 28.23
N ALA A 632 -10.58 16.12 29.32
CA ALA A 632 -9.24 16.17 29.92
C ALA A 632 -8.95 14.82 30.57
N VAL A 633 -7.82 14.22 30.18
CA VAL A 633 -7.40 12.90 30.64
C VAL A 633 -6.61 13.04 31.94
N GLU A 634 -6.88 12.15 32.89
CA GLU A 634 -6.14 12.05 34.15
C GLU A 634 -4.97 11.07 33.96
N GLN A 635 -3.75 11.60 33.88
CA GLN A 635 -2.54 10.78 33.76
C GLN A 635 -2.13 10.25 35.14
N ALA A 636 -1.74 8.98 35.21
CA ALA A 636 -1.09 8.44 36.40
C ALA A 636 0.25 9.15 36.68
N ALA A 637 0.64 9.22 37.95
CA ALA A 637 1.97 9.68 38.31
C ALA A 637 3.02 8.66 37.86
N ILE A 638 4.09 9.11 37.22
CA ILE A 638 5.22 8.24 36.90
C ILE A 638 5.97 7.93 38.19
N PRO A 639 6.19 6.65 38.54
CA PRO A 639 6.91 6.30 39.76
C PRO A 639 8.37 6.74 39.69
N ASP A 640 8.95 7.10 40.86
CA ASP A 640 10.38 7.46 40.98
C ASP A 640 11.31 6.36 40.44
N ALA A 641 10.89 5.10 40.58
CA ALA A 641 11.54 3.91 40.02
C ALA A 641 10.51 3.14 39.18
N LEU A 642 10.57 3.33 37.86
CA LEU A 642 9.76 2.60 36.89
C LEU A 642 10.43 1.27 36.57
N VAL A 643 9.72 0.16 36.79
CA VAL A 643 10.19 -1.18 36.45
C VAL A 643 9.33 -1.74 35.32
N ILE A 644 9.97 -2.16 34.24
CA ILE A 644 9.37 -2.76 33.07
C ILE A 644 9.85 -4.21 32.99
N ASP A 645 8.93 -5.15 33.13
CA ASP A 645 9.15 -6.59 32.97
C ASP A 645 8.88 -6.97 31.52
N PHE A 646 9.93 -7.21 30.74
CA PHE A 646 9.82 -7.55 29.31
C PHE A 646 9.16 -8.92 29.10
N GLY A 647 9.19 -9.79 30.11
CA GLY A 647 8.52 -11.07 30.08
C GLY A 647 6.99 -11.00 30.21
N ASP A 648 6.43 -9.85 30.58
CA ASP A 648 5.00 -9.63 30.82
C ASP A 648 4.33 -8.78 29.74
N TRP A 649 3.04 -9.01 29.50
CA TRP A 649 2.24 -8.29 28.49
C TRP A 649 2.11 -6.79 28.77
N THR A 650 2.28 -6.36 30.04
CA THR A 650 2.25 -4.94 30.43
C THR A 650 3.41 -4.14 29.84
N SER A 651 4.46 -4.79 29.34
CA SER A 651 5.58 -4.13 28.67
C SER A 651 5.37 -3.92 27.17
N ASP A 652 4.36 -4.54 26.54
CA ASP A 652 4.02 -4.36 25.12
C ASP A 652 4.00 -2.87 24.68
N PRO A 653 3.38 -1.94 25.44
CA PRO A 653 3.36 -0.52 25.09
C PRO A 653 4.74 0.15 25.09
N TYR A 654 5.70 -0.38 25.84
CA TYR A 654 7.05 0.18 26.00
C TYR A 654 8.00 -0.30 24.89
N ARG A 655 7.67 -1.37 24.17
CA ARG A 655 8.53 -1.98 23.16
C ARG A 655 8.20 -1.44 21.77
N GLY A 656 9.07 -0.58 21.24
CA GLY A 656 8.96 -0.03 19.89
C GLY A 656 9.41 -1.02 18.81
N TYR A 657 10.09 -0.52 17.78
CA TYR A 657 10.65 -1.38 16.73
C TYR A 657 11.68 -2.38 17.28
N GLY A 658 11.78 -3.56 16.66
CA GLY A 658 12.91 -4.48 16.83
C GLY A 658 12.77 -5.55 17.91
N TRP A 659 11.58 -5.79 18.46
CA TRP A 659 11.36 -6.81 19.51
C TRP A 659 10.55 -8.01 19.02
N ALA A 660 10.86 -9.19 19.56
CA ALA A 660 10.02 -10.38 19.51
C ALA A 660 8.92 -10.36 20.60
N GLY A 661 8.05 -11.38 20.58
CA GLY A 661 7.10 -11.65 21.67
C GLY A 661 7.76 -12.27 22.91
N ASN A 662 6.96 -12.53 23.94
CA ASN A 662 7.44 -13.04 25.23
C ASN A 662 7.89 -14.51 25.10
N GLU A 663 9.10 -14.80 25.56
CA GLU A 663 9.73 -16.12 25.49
C GLU A 663 10.50 -16.44 26.76
N THR A 664 10.77 -17.72 26.99
CA THR A 664 11.73 -18.13 28.03
C THR A 664 13.14 -18.12 27.45
N VAL A 665 13.99 -17.26 28.00
CA VAL A 665 15.38 -17.06 27.60
C VAL A 665 16.30 -17.29 28.79
N PHE A 666 17.14 -18.33 28.70
CA PHE A 666 18.04 -18.75 29.80
C PHE A 666 17.31 -18.85 31.16
N ASP A 667 16.18 -19.57 31.18
CA ASP A 667 15.32 -19.78 32.36
C ASP A 667 14.65 -18.52 32.96
N ALA A 668 14.76 -17.37 32.30
CA ALA A 668 14.01 -16.15 32.62
C ALA A 668 12.98 -15.83 31.53
N SER A 669 11.93 -15.08 31.85
CA SER A 669 11.04 -14.54 30.81
C SER A 669 11.70 -13.31 30.19
N GLY A 670 11.56 -13.10 28.89
CA GLY A 670 12.10 -11.92 28.23
C GLY A 670 11.78 -11.85 26.74
N ASN A 671 12.27 -10.81 26.08
CA ASN A 671 12.13 -10.63 24.65
C ASN A 671 13.49 -10.54 23.96
N TRP A 672 13.62 -11.21 22.83
CA TRP A 672 14.73 -11.01 21.91
C TRP A 672 14.58 -9.70 21.13
N ALA A 673 15.67 -8.93 21.08
CA ALA A 673 15.88 -7.93 20.05
C ALA A 673 16.16 -8.66 18.72
N THR A 674 15.28 -8.45 17.74
CA THR A 674 15.30 -9.16 16.45
C THR A 674 15.92 -8.38 15.31
N ALA A 675 16.40 -7.16 15.59
CA ALA A 675 17.05 -6.29 14.61
C ALA A 675 18.32 -5.68 15.22
N ALA A 676 19.16 -5.09 14.35
CA ALA A 676 20.34 -4.35 14.79
C ALA A 676 19.98 -3.11 15.61
N GLU A 677 18.75 -2.60 15.47
CA GLU A 677 18.21 -1.53 16.31
C GLU A 677 16.91 -2.01 16.97
N ALA A 678 16.81 -1.84 18.29
CA ALA A 678 15.58 -2.08 19.05
C ALA A 678 15.24 -0.86 19.91
N GLU A 679 13.96 -0.55 20.08
CA GLU A 679 13.51 0.69 20.71
C GLU A 679 12.71 0.45 21.98
N ILE A 680 13.01 1.21 23.02
CA ILE A 680 12.28 1.22 24.29
C ILE A 680 11.75 2.63 24.53
N PHE A 681 10.46 2.74 24.84
CA PHE A 681 9.83 3.99 25.23
C PHE A 681 9.95 4.20 26.72
N VAL A 682 10.38 5.40 27.13
CA VAL A 682 10.58 5.74 28.54
C VAL A 682 9.84 7.03 28.84
N PRO A 683 8.77 6.99 29.66
CA PRO A 683 8.07 8.21 30.01
C PRO A 683 8.81 8.93 31.14
N VAL A 684 9.00 10.24 30.97
CA VAL A 684 9.66 11.11 31.95
C VAL A 684 8.78 12.33 32.22
N ARG A 685 8.69 12.70 33.50
CA ARG A 685 8.15 13.98 33.99
C ARG A 685 9.16 14.60 34.95
N GLY A 686 9.17 15.92 35.01
CA GLY A 686 10.04 16.70 35.91
C GLY A 686 11.49 16.78 35.45
N ALA A 687 12.29 17.49 36.25
CA ALA A 687 13.71 17.74 36.01
C ALA A 687 14.61 16.60 36.53
N GLY A 688 15.92 16.76 36.37
CA GLY A 688 16.96 15.85 36.86
C GLY A 688 17.33 14.74 35.88
N ASP A 689 18.49 14.15 36.11
CA ASP A 689 18.95 12.97 35.37
C ASP A 689 18.10 11.74 35.74
N ARG A 690 18.09 10.73 34.88
CA ARG A 690 17.56 9.40 35.20
C ARG A 690 18.69 8.39 35.16
N ARG A 691 18.62 7.34 35.97
CA ARG A 691 19.47 6.16 35.82
C ARG A 691 18.65 5.08 35.15
N ILE A 692 19.20 4.44 34.13
CA ILE A 692 18.60 3.25 33.54
C ILE A 692 19.48 2.03 33.80
N ALA A 693 18.85 0.92 34.17
CA ALA A 693 19.46 -0.40 34.28
C ALA A 693 18.72 -1.38 33.36
N LEU A 694 19.47 -2.10 32.52
CA LEU A 694 18.93 -3.13 31.64
C LEU A 694 19.53 -4.48 32.04
N GLN A 695 18.67 -5.46 32.33
CA GLN A 695 19.04 -6.86 32.45
C GLN A 695 19.01 -7.49 31.06
N ILE A 696 20.20 -7.79 30.53
CA ILE A 696 20.41 -8.11 29.11
C ILE A 696 21.36 -9.30 28.95
N ALA A 697 21.10 -10.16 27.97
CA ALA A 697 21.95 -11.29 27.60
C ALA A 697 22.14 -11.33 26.08
N PRO A 698 23.38 -11.41 25.55
CA PRO A 698 23.60 -11.49 24.11
C PRO A 698 23.14 -12.84 23.54
N PHE A 699 22.78 -12.87 22.26
CA PHE A 699 22.67 -14.13 21.53
C PHE A 699 24.07 -14.66 21.20
N SER A 700 24.59 -15.55 22.04
CA SER A 700 25.93 -16.14 21.89
C SER A 700 25.87 -17.50 21.20
N TYR A 701 26.87 -17.78 20.35
CA TYR A 701 27.03 -19.03 19.62
C TYR A 701 28.51 -19.36 19.41
N PRO A 702 28.88 -20.63 19.10
CA PRO A 702 30.28 -21.00 18.89
C PRO A 702 30.95 -20.13 17.80
N GLY A 703 32.01 -19.41 18.17
CA GLY A 703 32.74 -18.52 17.25
C GLY A 703 32.07 -17.15 17.02
N ALA A 704 31.05 -16.78 17.79
CA ALA A 704 30.45 -15.46 17.74
C ALA A 704 31.48 -14.35 18.03
N PRO A 705 31.48 -13.23 17.28
CA PRO A 705 32.24 -12.05 17.68
C PRO A 705 31.66 -11.44 18.97
N GLU A 706 32.47 -10.66 19.70
CA GLU A 706 31.99 -9.95 20.89
C GLU A 706 30.77 -9.06 20.53
N GLN A 707 29.67 -9.26 21.23
CA GLN A 707 28.49 -8.42 21.07
C GLN A 707 28.68 -7.11 21.82
N ARG A 708 28.25 -6.01 21.21
CA ARG A 708 28.24 -4.69 21.83
C ARG A 708 26.89 -4.02 21.62
N VAL A 709 26.43 -3.32 22.64
CA VAL A 709 25.23 -2.49 22.57
C VAL A 709 25.60 -1.03 22.81
N GLU A 710 25.23 -0.16 21.88
CA GLU A 710 25.24 1.30 22.05
C GLU A 710 23.83 1.78 22.40
N LEU A 711 23.71 2.55 23.47
CA LEU A 711 22.45 3.15 23.91
C LEU A 711 22.37 4.59 23.39
N ARG A 712 21.28 4.91 22.69
CA ARG A 712 20.98 6.27 22.22
C ARG A 712 19.66 6.76 22.80
N LEU A 713 19.69 7.89 23.48
CA LEU A 713 18.51 8.58 23.99
C LEU A 713 18.12 9.69 23.03
N ASN A 714 16.92 9.63 22.44
CA ASN A 714 16.41 10.63 21.49
C ASN A 714 17.39 10.96 20.34
N GLY A 715 18.25 9.99 19.99
CA GLY A 715 19.29 10.12 18.96
C GLY A 715 20.70 10.44 19.49
N ALA A 716 20.86 10.90 20.73
CA ALA A 716 22.15 11.15 21.36
C ALA A 716 22.71 9.90 22.03
N THR A 717 23.98 9.56 21.78
CA THR A 717 24.64 8.41 22.42
C THR A 717 24.89 8.66 23.91
N VAL A 718 24.35 7.80 24.77
CA VAL A 718 24.45 7.88 26.24
C VAL A 718 25.29 6.76 26.87
N GLY A 719 25.67 5.73 26.10
CA GLY A 719 26.56 4.68 26.58
C GLY A 719 26.87 3.62 25.53
N SER A 720 27.97 2.88 25.71
CA SER A 720 28.33 1.72 24.88
C SER A 720 28.97 0.65 25.74
N TYR A 721 28.44 -0.58 25.66
CA TYR A 721 28.80 -1.68 26.55
C TYR A 721 29.13 -2.94 25.74
N PRO A 722 30.23 -3.66 26.05
CA PRO A 722 30.38 -5.04 25.64
C PRO A 722 29.39 -5.92 26.43
N LEU A 723 28.89 -6.97 25.79
CA LEU A 723 27.99 -7.95 26.40
C LEU A 723 28.72 -9.29 26.50
N HIS A 724 28.79 -9.84 27.72
CA HIS A 724 29.32 -11.17 27.99
C HIS A 724 28.21 -12.22 27.98
N ASP A 725 28.59 -13.49 27.81
CA ASP A 725 27.64 -14.62 27.79
C ASP A 725 26.82 -14.70 29.09
N GLY A 726 25.51 -14.91 28.94
CA GLY A 726 24.56 -14.98 30.04
C GLY A 726 23.94 -13.63 30.43
N TRP A 727 23.05 -13.67 31.43
CA TRP A 727 22.38 -12.49 31.95
C TRP A 727 23.37 -11.59 32.71
N GLN A 728 23.36 -10.30 32.36
CA GLN A 728 24.11 -9.25 33.07
C GLN A 728 23.29 -7.97 33.18
N THR A 729 23.73 -7.05 34.04
CA THR A 729 23.12 -5.72 34.16
C THR A 729 24.05 -4.67 33.59
N ILE A 730 23.57 -3.90 32.63
CA ILE A 730 24.24 -2.69 32.16
C ILE A 730 23.48 -1.47 32.68
N GLU A 731 24.21 -0.42 33.05
CA GLU A 731 23.62 0.77 33.64
C GLU A 731 24.26 2.04 33.07
N THR A 732 23.44 3.06 32.82
CA THR A 732 23.91 4.39 32.44
C THR A 732 23.05 5.50 33.05
N SER A 733 23.61 6.72 33.08
CA SER A 733 22.82 7.92 33.32
C SER A 733 22.21 8.42 32.00
N LEU A 734 20.95 8.82 32.07
CA LEU A 734 20.19 9.52 31.04
C LEU A 734 20.20 11.01 31.43
N PRO A 735 21.01 11.85 30.77
CA PRO A 735 21.17 13.24 31.15
C PRO A 735 19.89 14.04 30.93
N GLU A 736 19.53 14.92 31.87
CA GLU A 736 18.38 15.83 31.75
C GLU A 736 18.37 16.61 30.43
N ALA A 737 19.56 17.03 29.97
CA ALA A 737 19.72 17.82 28.75
C ALA A 737 19.24 17.09 27.47
N GLU A 738 19.21 15.76 27.47
CA GLU A 738 18.78 14.93 26.34
C GLU A 738 17.36 14.37 26.54
N LEU A 739 16.77 14.59 27.73
CA LEU A 739 15.42 14.15 28.07
C LEU A 739 14.38 15.19 27.61
N VAL A 740 13.26 14.70 27.13
CA VAL A 740 12.06 15.50 26.88
C VAL A 740 10.98 15.15 27.90
N ASN A 741 10.22 16.16 28.31
CA ASN A 741 9.03 15.96 29.13
C ASN A 741 7.97 15.22 28.30
N GLY A 742 7.63 13.99 28.67
CA GLY A 742 6.83 13.12 27.80
C GLY A 742 7.48 11.77 27.56
N LEU A 743 7.31 11.27 26.35
CA LEU A 743 7.85 9.98 25.91
C LEU A 743 9.24 10.16 25.29
N ASN A 744 10.22 9.47 25.86
CA ASN A 744 11.59 9.42 25.35
C ASN A 744 11.83 8.10 24.62
N ARG A 745 12.70 8.12 23.62
CA ARG A 745 13.09 6.92 22.87
C ARG A 745 14.51 6.52 23.22
N LEU A 746 14.64 5.34 23.79
CA LEU A 746 15.92 4.69 23.98
C LEU A 746 16.13 3.64 22.87
N THR A 747 17.07 3.90 21.97
CA THR A 747 17.44 2.96 20.92
C THR A 747 18.67 2.17 21.36
N LEU A 748 18.56 0.85 21.32
CA LEU A 748 19.64 -0.11 21.50
C LEU A 748 20.18 -0.46 20.12
N HIS A 749 21.41 -0.07 19.82
CA HIS A 749 22.10 -0.40 18.58
C HIS A 749 23.12 -1.51 18.83
N PHE A 750 22.87 -2.69 18.26
CA PHE A 750 23.71 -3.88 18.40
C PHE A 750 24.76 -3.95 17.28
N ALA A 751 25.96 -4.42 17.61
CA ALA A 751 27.06 -4.51 16.65
C ALA A 751 26.79 -5.55 15.54
N HIS A 752 26.05 -6.61 15.86
CA HIS A 752 25.65 -7.63 14.89
C HIS A 752 24.36 -8.35 15.31
N THR A 753 23.75 -9.03 14.35
CA THR A 753 22.63 -9.96 14.56
C THR A 753 22.92 -11.27 13.84
N ALA A 754 22.47 -12.40 14.37
CA ALA A 754 22.63 -13.70 13.73
C ALA A 754 21.33 -14.49 13.77
N GLN A 755 21.08 -15.31 12.74
CA GLN A 755 19.96 -16.24 12.74
C GLN A 755 20.40 -17.55 13.42
N PRO A 756 19.71 -18.02 14.48
CA PRO A 756 20.05 -19.28 15.14
C PRO A 756 20.18 -20.45 14.16
N ARG A 757 19.29 -20.52 13.17
CA ARG A 757 19.35 -21.51 12.08
C ARG A 757 20.69 -21.55 11.32
N GLN A 758 21.39 -20.42 11.20
CA GLN A 758 22.63 -20.31 10.42
C GLN A 758 23.90 -20.53 11.25
N VAL A 759 23.84 -20.27 12.56
CA VAL A 759 25.05 -20.20 13.41
C VAL A 759 25.09 -21.25 14.52
N LEU A 760 23.94 -21.81 14.91
CA LEU A 760 23.92 -22.89 15.88
C LEU A 760 24.30 -24.22 15.22
N PRO A 761 24.96 -25.14 15.95
CA PRO A 761 25.29 -26.45 15.44
C PRO A 761 24.04 -27.20 14.96
N THR A 762 24.13 -27.80 13.76
CA THR A 762 23.08 -28.67 13.23
C THR A 762 23.04 -29.98 14.00
N ASN A 763 21.85 -30.49 14.29
CA ASN A 763 21.67 -31.86 14.76
C ASN A 763 20.99 -32.69 13.67
N LEU A 764 21.77 -33.42 12.88
CA LEU A 764 21.25 -34.29 11.81
C LEU A 764 21.17 -35.77 12.20
N ALA A 765 21.74 -36.14 13.35
CA ALA A 765 21.83 -37.54 13.76
C ALA A 765 20.45 -38.11 14.11
N ILE A 766 20.12 -39.27 13.52
CA ILE A 766 18.88 -40.00 13.81
C ILE A 766 19.15 -40.95 14.97
N GLY A 767 18.88 -40.48 16.20
CA GLY A 767 19.07 -41.27 17.41
C GLY A 767 20.49 -41.83 17.52
N GLN A 768 20.59 -43.14 17.74
CA GLN A 768 21.83 -43.92 17.74
C GLN A 768 21.94 -44.84 16.51
N THR A 769 21.16 -44.58 15.45
CA THR A 769 21.14 -45.43 14.23
C THR A 769 22.47 -45.40 13.45
N GLY A 770 23.30 -44.37 13.67
CA GLY A 770 24.51 -44.10 12.89
C GLY A 770 24.26 -43.39 11.56
N PHE A 771 23.01 -42.99 11.28
CA PHE A 771 22.63 -42.22 10.10
C PHE A 771 22.32 -40.77 10.43
N GLU A 772 22.52 -39.90 9.43
CA GLU A 772 22.13 -38.50 9.46
C GLU A 772 21.03 -38.24 8.42
N THR A 773 20.11 -37.33 8.73
CA THR A 773 19.12 -36.84 7.75
C THR A 773 19.72 -35.74 6.87
N PRO A 774 19.42 -35.70 5.56
CA PRO A 774 19.83 -34.60 4.68
C PRO A 774 18.93 -33.37 4.79
N VAL A 775 17.78 -33.47 5.46
CA VAL A 775 16.74 -32.43 5.58
C VAL A 775 16.20 -32.32 7.00
N ASP A 776 15.57 -31.19 7.32
CA ASP A 776 14.83 -31.03 8.58
C ASP A 776 13.66 -32.02 8.65
N LEU A 777 13.51 -32.71 9.77
CA LEU A 777 12.43 -33.65 10.04
C LEU A 777 11.72 -33.23 11.32
N GLU A 778 10.41 -33.09 11.25
CA GLU A 778 9.56 -32.74 12.39
C GLU A 778 8.41 -33.74 12.47
N VAL A 779 8.16 -34.26 13.66
CA VAL A 779 7.04 -35.18 13.89
C VAL A 779 6.41 -34.89 15.24
N ASN A 780 5.08 -34.84 15.22
CA ASN A 780 4.28 -34.73 16.42
C ASN A 780 3.17 -35.77 16.42
N SER A 781 2.90 -36.32 17.58
CA SER A 781 1.81 -37.27 17.83
C SER A 781 0.93 -36.78 18.95
N GLY A 782 -0.37 -37.01 18.87
CA GLY A 782 -1.36 -36.48 19.81
C GLY A 782 -2.72 -37.15 19.69
N ALA A 783 -3.61 -36.85 20.64
CA ALA A 783 -4.95 -37.43 20.68
C ALA A 783 -5.80 -37.05 19.46
N ASP A 784 -5.82 -35.76 19.11
CA ASP A 784 -6.65 -35.22 18.03
C ASP A 784 -5.85 -34.97 16.73
N LEU A 785 -4.55 -34.66 16.86
CA LEU A 785 -3.69 -34.25 15.75
C LEU A 785 -2.33 -34.96 15.82
N ALA A 786 -1.88 -35.48 14.69
CA ALA A 786 -0.51 -35.90 14.46
C ALA A 786 -0.04 -35.35 13.12
N PHE A 787 1.24 -35.00 13.00
CA PHE A 787 1.82 -34.53 11.74
C PHE A 787 3.26 -34.99 11.57
N ILE A 788 3.69 -35.08 10.31
CA ILE A 788 5.05 -35.32 9.87
C ILE A 788 5.37 -34.24 8.84
N THR A 789 6.45 -33.51 9.05
CA THR A 789 6.94 -32.48 8.14
C THR A 789 8.36 -32.78 7.72
N VAL A 790 8.61 -32.72 6.41
CA VAL A 790 9.93 -32.96 5.81
C VAL A 790 10.37 -31.69 5.10
N GLY A 791 11.52 -31.14 5.48
CA GLY A 791 12.02 -29.85 5.02
C GLY A 791 11.60 -28.68 5.92
N HIS A 792 11.85 -27.46 5.46
CA HIS A 792 11.57 -26.22 6.19
C HIS A 792 10.76 -25.25 5.33
N ALA A 793 9.90 -24.46 5.97
CA ALA A 793 9.04 -23.50 5.26
C ALA A 793 9.86 -22.50 4.43
N PRO A 794 9.39 -22.10 3.24
CA PRO A 794 8.09 -22.45 2.62
C PRO A 794 8.11 -23.75 1.80
N GLU A 795 9.24 -24.45 1.73
CA GLU A 795 9.46 -25.64 0.89
C GLU A 795 9.13 -26.96 1.61
N ALA A 796 8.73 -26.88 2.89
CA ALA A 796 8.34 -28.02 3.69
C ALA A 796 7.20 -28.81 3.05
N VAL A 797 7.33 -30.14 3.05
CA VAL A 797 6.33 -31.08 2.57
C VAL A 797 5.57 -31.62 3.78
N ASP A 798 4.24 -31.52 3.73
CA ASP A 798 3.36 -32.26 4.63
C ASP A 798 3.41 -33.75 4.23
N ALA A 799 4.11 -34.54 5.05
CA ALA A 799 4.31 -35.97 4.86
C ALA A 799 3.36 -36.81 5.75
N SER A 800 2.31 -36.17 6.28
CA SER A 800 1.30 -36.82 7.11
C SER A 800 0.16 -37.38 6.26
N ALA A 801 -0.32 -38.57 6.58
CA ALA A 801 -1.53 -39.12 5.96
C ALA A 801 -2.83 -38.70 6.68
N HIS A 802 -2.71 -37.97 7.80
CA HIS A 802 -3.82 -37.41 8.61
C HIS A 802 -4.92 -38.43 8.95
N ARG A 803 -4.52 -39.66 9.30
CA ARG A 803 -5.43 -40.76 9.64
C ARG A 803 -5.23 -41.18 11.10
N ARG A 804 -6.31 -41.53 11.80
CA ARG A 804 -6.25 -42.21 13.11
C ARG A 804 -5.40 -43.47 13.01
N GLY A 805 -4.67 -43.81 14.08
CA GLY A 805 -3.72 -44.91 14.14
C GLY A 805 -2.29 -44.45 13.86
N LEU A 806 -1.50 -45.25 13.15
CA LEU A 806 -0.09 -44.94 12.85
C LEU A 806 0.05 -44.35 11.44
N ASN A 807 0.63 -43.17 11.36
CA ASN A 807 1.02 -42.50 10.12
C ASN A 807 2.51 -42.71 9.91
N VAL A 808 2.90 -43.18 8.72
CA VAL A 808 4.29 -43.47 8.38
C VAL A 808 4.69 -42.73 7.13
N ALA A 809 5.81 -42.01 7.19
CA ALA A 809 6.47 -41.41 6.04
C ALA A 809 7.84 -42.06 5.83
N VAL A 810 8.18 -42.31 4.56
CA VAL A 810 9.48 -42.85 4.14
C VAL A 810 10.21 -41.77 3.36
N VAL A 811 11.42 -41.44 3.80
CA VAL A 811 12.23 -40.35 3.26
C VAL A 811 13.55 -40.91 2.73
N ALA A 812 13.91 -40.48 1.51
CA ALA A 812 15.14 -40.90 0.87
C ALA A 812 16.36 -40.33 1.64
N PRO A 813 17.33 -41.17 2.02
CA PRO A 813 18.42 -40.77 2.93
C PRO A 813 19.43 -39.80 2.30
N ASN A 814 19.48 -39.71 0.96
CA ASN A 814 20.42 -38.83 0.26
C ASN A 814 19.79 -37.52 -0.22
N SER A 815 18.52 -37.55 -0.65
CA SER A 815 17.83 -36.37 -1.22
C SER A 815 16.88 -35.70 -0.25
N GLY A 816 16.41 -36.41 0.78
CA GLY A 816 15.35 -35.91 1.67
C GLY A 816 13.96 -35.88 1.03
N GLU A 817 13.79 -36.47 -0.17
CA GLU A 817 12.48 -36.56 -0.82
C GLU A 817 11.59 -37.58 -0.11
N VAL A 818 10.30 -37.23 0.05
CA VAL A 818 9.27 -38.17 0.54
C VAL A 818 9.01 -39.21 -0.54
N VAL A 819 9.44 -40.44 -0.30
CA VAL A 819 9.29 -41.58 -1.22
C VAL A 819 7.88 -42.15 -1.16
N SER A 820 7.33 -42.24 0.05
CA SER A 820 5.96 -42.70 0.29
C SER A 820 5.45 -42.20 1.64
N MET A 821 4.14 -42.03 1.76
CA MET A 821 3.49 -41.76 3.03
C MET A 821 2.15 -42.50 3.09
N ARG A 822 1.82 -43.09 4.24
CA ARG A 822 0.59 -43.86 4.42
C ARG A 822 0.13 -43.87 5.88
N GLY A 823 -1.17 -43.79 6.09
CA GLY A 823 -1.81 -43.88 7.40
C GLY A 823 -2.55 -45.20 7.55
N PHE A 824 -2.43 -45.82 8.72
CA PHE A 824 -3.01 -47.12 9.04
C PHE A 824 -3.85 -46.99 10.31
N ASP A 825 -5.13 -47.38 10.24
CA ASP A 825 -6.03 -47.30 11.39
C ASP A 825 -5.85 -48.50 12.31
N THR A 826 -4.68 -48.56 12.93
CA THR A 826 -4.23 -49.57 13.90
C THR A 826 -5.03 -49.56 15.19
N ALA A 827 -5.91 -48.57 15.37
CA ALA A 827 -6.91 -48.53 16.44
C ALA A 827 -8.20 -49.27 16.09
N ALA A 828 -8.45 -49.59 14.82
CA ALA A 828 -9.71 -50.18 14.38
C ALA A 828 -9.70 -51.73 14.35
N ASN A 829 -8.62 -52.35 13.88
CA ASN A 829 -8.51 -53.80 13.74
C ASN A 829 -7.08 -54.26 13.41
N THR A 830 -6.84 -55.58 13.49
CA THR A 830 -5.54 -56.21 13.19
C THR A 830 -5.21 -56.27 11.69
N PHE A 831 -6.17 -56.07 10.78
CA PHE A 831 -5.88 -56.05 9.34
C PHE A 831 -5.09 -54.80 8.96
N GLU A 832 -5.47 -53.63 9.49
CA GLU A 832 -4.72 -52.38 9.31
C GLU A 832 -3.33 -52.45 9.97
N ALA A 833 -3.21 -53.12 11.12
CA ALA A 833 -1.94 -53.39 11.76
C ALA A 833 -1.03 -54.27 10.89
N ASN A 834 -1.53 -55.38 10.37
CA ASN A 834 -0.73 -56.24 9.48
C ASN A 834 -0.34 -55.52 8.18
N ALA A 835 -1.22 -54.67 7.62
CA ALA A 835 -0.89 -53.86 6.45
C ALA A 835 0.22 -52.83 6.72
N LEU A 836 0.33 -52.32 7.95
CA LEU A 836 1.45 -51.48 8.39
C LEU A 836 2.75 -52.27 8.44
N ALA A 837 2.74 -53.49 9.00
CA ALA A 837 3.93 -54.35 9.03
C ALA A 837 4.41 -54.67 7.61
N GLU A 838 3.51 -55.10 6.72
CA GLU A 838 3.83 -55.36 5.31
C GLU A 838 4.39 -54.12 4.59
N PHE A 839 3.85 -52.93 4.90
CA PHE A 839 4.36 -51.68 4.34
C PHE A 839 5.79 -51.39 4.80
N ILE A 840 6.07 -51.49 6.11
CA ILE A 840 7.42 -51.28 6.66
C ILE A 840 8.41 -52.34 6.15
N ASP A 841 7.97 -53.58 5.93
CA ASP A 841 8.82 -54.65 5.39
C ASP A 841 9.20 -54.45 3.92
N GLN A 842 8.39 -53.72 3.16
CA GLN A 842 8.70 -53.35 1.77
C GLN A 842 9.63 -52.13 1.67
N VAL A 843 9.87 -51.41 2.77
CA VAL A 843 10.83 -50.30 2.80
C VAL A 843 12.24 -50.87 2.65
N ALA A 844 13.02 -50.29 1.73
CA ALA A 844 14.41 -50.70 1.53
C ALA A 844 15.29 -50.29 2.72
N ASP A 845 16.28 -51.12 3.04
CA ASP A 845 17.28 -50.81 4.07
C ASP A 845 17.98 -49.47 3.80
N GLY A 846 18.22 -48.70 4.86
CA GLY A 846 18.83 -47.37 4.81
C GLY A 846 17.86 -46.23 4.54
N GLN A 847 16.58 -46.48 4.26
CA GLN A 847 15.57 -45.41 4.17
C GLN A 847 15.23 -44.86 5.56
N ILE A 848 15.01 -43.55 5.64
CA ILE A 848 14.53 -42.89 6.86
C ILE A 848 13.03 -43.15 6.98
N VAL A 849 12.57 -43.60 8.14
CA VAL A 849 11.16 -43.89 8.39
C VAL A 849 10.70 -43.10 9.61
N ILE A 850 9.65 -42.31 9.43
CA ILE A 850 9.08 -41.44 10.45
C ILE A 850 7.69 -41.96 10.80
N VAL A 851 7.41 -42.12 12.09
CA VAL A 851 6.16 -42.67 12.61
C VAL A 851 5.51 -41.67 13.54
N ALA A 852 4.24 -41.36 13.30
CA ALA A 852 3.40 -40.51 14.12
C ALA A 852 2.10 -41.22 14.52
N ALA A 853 1.80 -41.29 15.81
CA ALA A 853 0.58 -41.86 16.35
C ALA A 853 -0.52 -40.80 16.51
N GLN A 854 -1.68 -41.03 15.87
CA GLN A 854 -2.87 -40.21 16.03
C GLN A 854 -3.96 -40.98 16.78
N GLY A 855 -4.36 -40.46 17.94
CA GLY A 855 -5.31 -41.10 18.84
C GLY A 855 -4.62 -41.87 19.96
N LEU A 856 -5.20 -41.80 21.17
CA LEU A 856 -4.66 -42.46 22.36
C LEU A 856 -4.75 -44.00 22.29
N ASP A 857 -5.52 -44.52 21.35
CA ASP A 857 -5.70 -45.94 21.10
C ASP A 857 -5.02 -46.42 19.82
N ALA A 858 -4.11 -45.62 19.26
CA ALA A 858 -3.38 -45.96 18.04
C ALA A 858 -2.61 -47.29 18.10
N THR A 859 -2.39 -47.86 19.28
CA THR A 859 -1.73 -49.17 19.45
C THR A 859 -2.66 -50.31 19.85
N ALA A 860 -3.99 -50.10 19.87
CA ALA A 860 -4.96 -51.07 20.41
C ALA A 860 -4.94 -52.45 19.73
N PHE A 861 -4.59 -52.51 18.44
CA PHE A 861 -4.53 -53.75 17.66
C PHE A 861 -3.16 -54.05 17.07
N LEU A 862 -2.05 -53.54 17.65
CA LEU A 862 -0.71 -53.92 17.19
C LEU A 862 -0.48 -55.44 17.35
N THR A 863 0.07 -56.05 16.30
CA THR A 863 0.43 -57.46 16.27
C THR A 863 1.94 -57.65 16.49
N PRO A 864 2.41 -58.84 16.88
CA PRO A 864 3.84 -59.12 17.02
C PRO A 864 4.66 -58.82 15.75
N GLU A 865 4.04 -58.99 14.58
CA GLU A 865 4.62 -58.65 13.28
C GLU A 865 4.87 -57.14 13.15
N VAL A 866 3.94 -56.30 13.63
CA VAL A 866 4.14 -54.83 13.65
C VAL A 866 5.21 -54.42 14.63
N VAL A 867 5.28 -55.05 15.81
CA VAL A 867 6.35 -54.81 16.78
C VAL A 867 7.71 -55.08 16.13
N THR A 868 7.85 -56.24 15.47
CA THR A 868 9.08 -56.60 14.74
C THR A 868 9.39 -55.61 13.62
N ALA A 869 8.37 -55.18 12.86
CA ALA A 869 8.54 -54.21 11.79
C ALA A 869 9.00 -52.84 12.31
N LEU A 870 8.43 -52.33 13.41
CA LEU A 870 8.86 -51.09 14.05
C LEU A 870 10.29 -51.20 14.63
N GLU A 871 10.63 -52.34 15.24
CA GLU A 871 12.00 -52.62 15.70
C GLU A 871 13.00 -52.62 14.56
N SER A 872 12.61 -53.08 13.35
CA SER A 872 13.46 -53.03 12.15
C SER A 872 13.75 -51.60 11.66
N VAL A 873 13.04 -50.60 12.15
CA VAL A 873 13.28 -49.17 11.91
C VAL A 873 14.10 -48.55 13.05
N GLY A 874 14.41 -49.32 14.08
CA GLY A 874 15.13 -48.89 15.27
C GLY A 874 14.22 -48.40 16.39
N VAL A 875 12.89 -48.46 16.27
CA VAL A 875 11.96 -48.07 17.33
C VAL A 875 12.06 -49.06 18.50
N GLN A 876 11.99 -48.57 19.74
CA GLN A 876 11.77 -49.43 20.90
C GLN A 876 10.27 -49.70 21.02
N ALA A 877 9.82 -50.82 20.46
CA ALA A 877 8.40 -51.14 20.32
C ALA A 877 7.79 -51.88 21.53
N ASP A 878 8.61 -52.43 22.44
CA ASP A 878 8.14 -53.02 23.69
C ASP A 878 7.58 -51.94 24.63
N GLY A 879 6.34 -52.12 25.10
CA GLY A 879 5.67 -51.18 26.01
C GLY A 879 5.24 -49.84 25.39
N LEU A 880 5.15 -49.74 24.07
CA LEU A 880 4.82 -48.52 23.34
C LEU A 880 3.38 -48.04 23.63
N THR A 881 3.21 -46.88 24.28
CA THR A 881 1.89 -46.28 24.52
C THR A 881 1.76 -44.92 23.82
N PRO A 882 0.67 -44.66 23.08
CA PRO A 882 0.39 -43.35 22.52
C PRO A 882 0.17 -42.28 23.59
N PRO A 883 0.48 -41.00 23.30
CA PRO A 883 1.11 -40.53 22.07
C PRO A 883 2.62 -40.85 22.07
N PHE A 884 3.11 -41.36 20.93
CA PHE A 884 4.54 -41.56 20.69
C PHE A 884 4.89 -41.15 19.26
N SER A 885 6.10 -40.65 19.07
CA SER A 885 6.67 -40.35 17.75
C SER A 885 8.03 -41.00 17.63
N ALA A 886 8.40 -41.42 16.42
CA ALA A 886 9.72 -41.97 16.16
C ALA A 886 10.27 -41.51 14.80
N ILE A 887 11.57 -41.25 14.76
CA ILE A 887 12.35 -41.07 13.53
C ILE A 887 13.46 -42.12 13.56
N GLY A 888 13.40 -43.08 12.65
CA GLY A 888 14.34 -44.20 12.57
C GLY A 888 14.82 -44.46 11.15
N VAL A 889 15.58 -45.54 10.99
CA VAL A 889 16.13 -45.97 9.70
C VAL A 889 15.89 -47.45 9.53
N LYS A 890 15.34 -47.86 8.39
CA LYS A 890 15.11 -49.28 8.09
C LYS A 890 16.45 -50.04 8.09
N GLY A 891 16.51 -51.14 8.83
CA GLY A 891 17.71 -51.94 9.06
C GLY A 891 18.52 -51.54 10.29
N ALA A 892 18.13 -50.49 11.03
CA ALA A 892 18.79 -50.11 12.27
C ALA A 892 18.42 -51.05 13.44
N ALA A 893 19.29 -51.13 14.45
CA ALA A 893 19.04 -51.96 15.62
C ALA A 893 17.86 -51.43 16.45
N GLY A 894 16.98 -52.29 16.95
CA GLY A 894 15.86 -51.90 17.82
C GLY A 894 16.31 -51.05 19.01
N GLY A 895 15.59 -49.97 19.29
CA GLY A 895 15.94 -48.97 20.31
C GLY A 895 16.99 -47.92 19.89
N SER A 896 17.47 -47.93 18.65
CA SER A 896 18.41 -46.92 18.13
C SER A 896 17.75 -45.71 17.48
N ALA A 897 16.45 -45.74 17.19
CA ALA A 897 15.72 -44.60 16.63
C ALA A 897 15.63 -43.43 17.62
N LEU A 898 15.43 -42.23 17.10
CA LEU A 898 15.01 -41.11 17.94
C LEU A 898 13.52 -41.30 18.27
N GLN A 899 13.17 -41.36 19.55
CA GLN A 899 11.82 -41.66 20.01
C GLN A 899 11.40 -40.72 21.14
N ALA A 900 10.14 -40.25 21.10
CA ALA A 900 9.51 -39.48 22.18
C ALA A 900 8.17 -40.10 22.56
N GLN A 901 7.82 -39.97 23.84
CA GLN A 901 6.58 -40.45 24.43
C GLN A 901 6.26 -39.57 25.66
N GLY A 902 5.01 -39.16 25.87
CA GLY A 902 4.65 -38.25 26.96
C GLY A 902 3.15 -38.01 27.13
N GLU A 903 2.77 -37.32 28.21
CA GLU A 903 1.37 -36.93 28.44
C GLU A 903 0.98 -35.78 27.49
N GLY A 904 -0.08 -35.98 26.69
CA GLY A 904 -0.63 -34.98 25.77
C GLY A 904 -0.11 -35.10 24.33
N SER A 905 1.20 -34.93 24.11
CA SER A 905 1.82 -35.05 22.79
C SER A 905 3.25 -35.58 22.83
N ALA A 906 3.70 -36.22 21.75
CA ALA A 906 5.08 -36.65 21.58
C ALA A 906 5.71 -35.96 20.37
N TYR A 907 6.62 -35.03 20.63
CA TYR A 907 7.25 -34.19 19.60
C TYR A 907 8.73 -34.53 19.44
N LEU A 908 9.18 -34.65 18.19
CA LEU A 908 10.59 -34.78 17.82
C LEU A 908 10.94 -33.85 16.67
N ARG A 909 12.18 -33.38 16.69
CA ARG A 909 12.77 -32.57 15.62
C ARG A 909 14.23 -32.94 15.41
N ILE A 910 14.62 -33.10 14.15
CA ILE A 910 16.00 -33.25 13.70
C ILE A 910 16.23 -32.21 12.59
N GLY A 911 17.39 -31.57 12.54
CA GLY A 911 17.69 -30.55 11.54
C GLY A 911 18.40 -29.33 12.10
N LEU A 912 18.32 -28.24 11.35
CA LEU A 912 18.74 -26.91 11.80
C LEU A 912 17.72 -26.32 12.79
N SER A 913 18.14 -25.31 13.55
CA SER A 913 17.22 -24.54 14.40
C SER A 913 16.03 -24.02 13.57
N PRO A 914 14.78 -24.11 14.09
CA PRO A 914 13.61 -23.54 13.43
C PRO A 914 13.63 -22.02 13.38
N ASP A 915 14.38 -21.38 14.28
CA ASP A 915 14.35 -19.93 14.44
C ASP A 915 15.11 -19.24 13.30
N THR A 916 14.34 -18.64 12.41
CA THR A 916 14.82 -17.86 11.25
C THR A 916 14.90 -16.37 11.54
N ARG A 917 14.50 -15.93 12.74
CA ARG A 917 14.65 -14.55 13.16
C ARG A 917 16.13 -14.24 13.35
N THR A 918 16.54 -13.05 12.97
CA THR A 918 17.82 -12.50 13.42
C THR A 918 17.69 -12.18 14.90
N LEU A 919 18.63 -12.60 15.75
CA LEU A 919 18.68 -12.28 17.18
C LEU A 919 19.95 -11.48 17.49
N ALA A 920 19.84 -10.50 18.39
CA ALA A 920 20.97 -9.70 18.85
C ALA A 920 21.28 -9.94 20.33
N ALA A 921 20.29 -9.68 21.18
CA ALA A 921 20.32 -9.87 22.63
C ALA A 921 18.89 -9.97 23.17
N ALA A 922 18.70 -10.63 24.31
CA ALA A 922 17.44 -10.66 25.04
C ALA A 922 17.47 -9.66 26.19
N VAL A 923 16.31 -9.07 26.49
CA VAL A 923 16.07 -8.23 27.67
C VAL A 923 14.95 -8.84 28.49
N ASP A 924 15.20 -8.99 29.79
CA ASP A 924 14.24 -9.49 30.79
C ASP A 924 13.61 -8.30 31.56
N LYS A 925 14.45 -7.35 31.98
CA LYS A 925 14.00 -6.26 32.84
C LYS A 925 14.66 -4.94 32.52
N VAL A 926 13.89 -3.87 32.57
CA VAL A 926 14.39 -2.48 32.49
C VAL A 926 13.91 -1.70 33.70
N THR A 927 14.83 -1.00 34.37
CA THR A 927 14.52 -0.12 35.50
C THR A 927 14.98 1.29 35.19
N VAL A 928 14.11 2.28 35.38
CA VAL A 928 14.41 3.71 35.20
C VAL A 928 14.15 4.44 36.52
N GLU A 929 15.19 5.01 37.10
CA GLU A 929 15.15 5.68 38.40
C GLU A 929 15.44 7.17 38.27
N THR A 930 14.72 8.00 39.03
CA THR A 930 15.04 9.42 39.15
C THR A 930 16.23 9.63 40.09
N LEU A 931 17.29 10.26 39.57
CA LEU A 931 18.45 10.64 40.38
C LEU A 931 18.12 11.93 41.13
N LYS A 932 18.22 11.90 42.47
CA LYS A 932 17.94 13.02 43.36
C LYS A 932 19.15 13.90 43.60
#